data_AF-A0A8S1VQR4-F1
#
_entry.id   AF-A0A8S1VQR4-F1
#
_cell.length_a   1.000
_cell.length_b   1.000
_cell.length_c   1.000
_cell.angle_alpha   90.00
_cell.angle_beta   90.00
_cell.angle_gamma   90.00
#
_symmetry.space_group_name_H-M   'P 1'
#
loop_
_entity.id
_entity.type
_entity.pdbx_description
1 polymer ?
#
loop_
_entity_poly.entity_id
_entity_poly.type
_entity_poly.pdbx_seq_one_letter_code
_entity_poly.pdbx_strand_id
1 'polypeptide(L)'
;MFTLKYFKQTSFKQPIMNSPRSIEACRLCGILPEELISIGIKELKRRNPELRLNKQGWEVMWQHHEIRRKEKLKACLEARKQLIDAGFNFNNQDEEEQVEENSDQLQVSPNQQELEKIQWRQQKEIQQMLEHERKQQEIRERNESKQRQMQERQQRREDQLRQSRVKQEYDRVQRERDRQIKQQREEQKQKKLAKQQYKKELHRVQLEQLRQKKLQQEYRKREEERKQRQQLFKEQMQEIQLRHEMELQVKRQIMEMKDRERLEKQEQSRQDKIQASQQAQLELKFKLQAAKQLQMEKLERMREQFEEKQRKIEERRSEFERQKEQKIIENYINAQQHQEKMRQVIEKVQNQEEQKYYDYQQKQEIVDQRRKQLEFEKLKEYLIKRQQQEEKEQHRIDAIQNAAKNQQVRAMEVNNRLIEKEQMILEKQFEKQQLQEHIKLQEILKMKDKKEALERLQRKQEYEKEILRQKIEEKMRRTENLQLQKSRVLEQRLYMNQIANLQKEELKNQFELIKQGKIDLLQSSLQNDSQQQGSRQIEDHPISSQKKGRPQTALPNKKTEIQRPKSAINKKVQNEEKKVMKIIDDPQKEYDLEFLEQQQQEEMINLLENEQRLEQEREKQLYQVENKQEQIRLEKIFQIERTQAKQRILELQEEHRKQIEEFMSN
;
A
#
# COMPACT_ATOMS: atom_id res chain seq x y z
N MET A 1 -35.89 -25.67 8.21
CA MET A 1 -35.30 -24.43 7.65
C MET A 1 -35.68 -23.26 8.54
N PHE A 2 -34.71 -22.58 9.16
CA PHE A 2 -34.99 -21.37 9.95
C PHE A 2 -35.30 -20.22 9.00
N THR A 3 -36.50 -19.66 9.08
CA THR A 3 -36.88 -18.43 8.37
C THR A 3 -37.00 -17.29 9.38
N LEU A 4 -36.69 -16.06 8.94
CA LEU A 4 -37.02 -14.87 9.72
C LEU A 4 -38.56 -14.78 9.77
N LYS A 5 -39.16 -15.05 10.94
CA LYS A 5 -40.63 -15.04 11.11
C LYS A 5 -41.20 -13.70 10.61
N TYR A 6 -42.21 -13.78 9.73
CA TYR A 6 -42.94 -12.65 9.13
C TYR A 6 -42.14 -11.72 8.20
N PHE A 7 -40.95 -12.13 7.73
CA PHE A 7 -40.18 -11.35 6.77
C PHE A 7 -40.56 -11.70 5.31
N LYS A 8 -41.00 -10.70 4.53
CA LYS A 8 -41.25 -10.83 3.09
C LYS A 8 -40.12 -10.15 2.31
N GLN A 9 -39.34 -10.93 1.57
CA GLN A 9 -38.14 -10.45 0.86
C GLN A 9 -38.42 -9.35 -0.18
N THR A 10 -39.64 -9.23 -0.67
CA THR A 10 -40.04 -8.29 -1.72
C THR A 10 -40.89 -7.12 -1.21
N SER A 11 -41.24 -7.09 0.08
CA SER A 11 -42.15 -6.08 0.62
C SER A 11 -41.39 -4.97 1.34
N PHE A 12 -41.63 -3.73 0.93
CA PHE A 12 -41.15 -2.53 1.61
C PHE A 12 -42.14 -1.97 2.64
N LYS A 13 -43.25 -2.67 2.93
CA LYS A 13 -44.25 -2.21 3.90
C LYS A 13 -43.66 -2.30 5.31
N GLN A 14 -43.68 -1.18 6.05
CA GLN A 14 -43.33 -1.18 7.46
C GLN A 14 -44.47 -1.75 8.33
N PRO A 15 -44.17 -2.42 9.44
CA PRO A 15 -42.86 -2.92 9.86
C PRO A 15 -42.33 -4.06 8.95
N ILE A 16 -41.05 -3.98 8.55
CA ILE A 16 -40.40 -4.95 7.64
C ILE A 16 -40.22 -6.31 8.33
N MET A 17 -40.01 -6.29 9.66
CA MET A 17 -39.93 -7.48 10.50
C MET A 17 -40.66 -7.22 11.82
N ASN A 18 -41.46 -8.19 12.26
CA ASN A 18 -42.30 -8.03 13.46
C ASN A 18 -41.81 -8.86 14.65
N SER A 19 -40.84 -9.76 14.45
CA SER A 19 -40.35 -10.62 15.52
C SER A 19 -39.23 -9.92 16.31
N PRO A 20 -39.38 -9.70 17.64
CA PRO A 20 -38.35 -9.05 18.46
C PRO A 20 -36.98 -9.73 18.33
N ARG A 21 -36.95 -11.07 18.36
CA ARG A 21 -35.72 -11.86 18.16
C ARG A 21 -35.07 -11.66 16.78
N SER A 22 -35.85 -11.40 15.72
CA SER A 22 -35.28 -11.09 14.39
C SER A 22 -34.68 -9.69 14.36
N ILE A 23 -35.35 -8.72 14.99
CA ILE A 23 -34.87 -7.34 15.11
C ILE A 23 -33.56 -7.34 15.90
N GLU A 24 -33.52 -8.07 17.00
CA GLU A 24 -32.33 -8.20 17.85
C GLU A 24 -31.17 -8.89 17.13
N ALA A 25 -31.44 -9.96 16.39
CA ALA A 25 -30.43 -10.61 15.55
C ALA A 25 -29.83 -9.65 14.50
N CYS A 26 -30.66 -8.78 13.92
CA CYS A 26 -30.20 -7.77 12.97
C CYS A 26 -29.34 -6.69 13.65
N ARG A 27 -29.73 -6.23 14.86
CA ARG A 27 -28.94 -5.29 15.67
C ARG A 27 -27.58 -5.86 16.09
N LEU A 28 -27.55 -7.09 16.59
CA LEU A 28 -26.30 -7.83 16.89
C LEU A 28 -25.40 -7.95 15.67
N CYS A 29 -26.00 -8.12 14.49
CA CYS A 29 -25.25 -8.17 13.25
C CYS A 29 -24.86 -6.80 12.70
N GLY A 30 -25.40 -5.69 13.22
CA GLY A 30 -25.26 -4.36 12.64
C GLY A 30 -25.89 -4.22 11.25
N ILE A 31 -26.91 -5.03 10.95
CA ILE A 31 -27.62 -5.06 9.65
C ILE A 31 -28.98 -4.39 9.83
N LEU A 32 -29.37 -3.54 8.89
CA LEU A 32 -30.70 -2.92 8.87
C LEU A 32 -31.74 -3.85 8.22
N PRO A 33 -32.98 -3.91 8.71
CA PRO A 33 -34.04 -4.71 8.09
C PRO A 33 -34.26 -4.38 6.60
N GLU A 34 -34.11 -3.11 6.21
CA GLU A 34 -34.24 -2.64 4.83
C GLU A 34 -33.19 -3.25 3.89
N GLU A 35 -32.01 -3.60 4.41
CA GLU A 35 -30.91 -4.17 3.61
C GLU A 35 -31.16 -5.64 3.23
N LEU A 36 -32.11 -6.31 3.88
CA LEU A 36 -32.47 -7.69 3.59
C LEU A 36 -33.48 -7.81 2.43
N ILE A 37 -34.12 -6.70 2.07
CA ILE A 37 -35.13 -6.63 1.00
C ILE A 37 -34.43 -6.74 -0.37
N SER A 38 -34.98 -7.57 -1.24
CA SER A 38 -34.54 -7.72 -2.62
C SER A 38 -34.92 -6.47 -3.41
N ILE A 39 -33.93 -5.82 -4.02
CA ILE A 39 -34.09 -4.58 -4.79
C ILE A 39 -33.88 -4.89 -6.27
N GLY A 40 -34.76 -4.40 -7.13
CA GLY A 40 -34.61 -4.52 -8.59
C GLY A 40 -33.64 -3.50 -9.19
N ILE A 41 -33.12 -3.76 -10.39
CA ILE A 41 -32.16 -2.88 -11.09
C ILE A 41 -32.67 -1.42 -11.20
N LYS A 42 -33.97 -1.22 -11.44
CA LYS A 42 -34.58 0.13 -11.56
C LYS A 42 -34.46 0.94 -10.27
N GLU A 43 -34.70 0.30 -9.13
CA GLU A 43 -34.58 0.96 -7.84
C GLU A 43 -33.12 1.14 -7.43
N LEU A 44 -32.26 0.19 -7.77
CA LEU A 44 -30.81 0.32 -7.57
C LEU A 44 -30.22 1.52 -8.33
N LYS A 45 -30.69 1.77 -9.55
CA LYS A 45 -30.40 2.99 -10.33
C LYS A 45 -30.86 4.25 -9.62
N ARG A 46 -32.09 4.25 -9.08
CA ARG A 46 -32.65 5.39 -8.34
C ARG A 46 -31.87 5.72 -7.07
N ARG A 47 -31.36 4.70 -6.37
CA ARG A 47 -30.52 4.88 -5.16
C ARG A 47 -29.09 5.35 -5.47
N ASN A 48 -28.62 5.17 -6.70
CA ASN A 48 -27.26 5.52 -7.11
C ASN A 48 -27.24 6.36 -8.40
N PRO A 49 -27.87 7.55 -8.41
CA PRO A 49 -28.03 8.35 -9.63
C PRO A 49 -26.70 8.90 -10.17
N GLU A 50 -25.68 8.99 -9.32
CA GLU A 50 -24.35 9.49 -9.69
C GLU A 50 -23.57 8.51 -10.57
N LEU A 51 -23.92 7.21 -10.54
CA LEU A 51 -23.21 6.18 -11.28
C LEU A 51 -23.74 6.07 -12.70
N ARG A 52 -22.97 6.57 -13.67
CA ARG A 52 -23.28 6.43 -15.10
C ARG A 52 -22.74 5.10 -15.63
N LEU A 53 -23.43 4.01 -15.34
CA LEU A 53 -23.07 2.67 -15.79
C LEU A 53 -23.88 2.23 -17.02
N ASN A 54 -23.25 1.43 -17.88
CA ASN A 54 -23.90 0.73 -18.98
C ASN A 54 -24.83 -0.39 -18.46
N LYS A 55 -25.63 -1.01 -19.34
CA LYS A 55 -26.59 -2.06 -18.97
C LYS A 55 -25.91 -3.23 -18.23
N GLN A 56 -24.74 -3.67 -18.71
CA GLN A 56 -23.96 -4.75 -18.10
C GLN A 56 -23.41 -4.37 -16.72
N GLY A 57 -22.94 -3.14 -16.53
CA GLY A 57 -22.42 -2.67 -15.24
C GLY A 57 -23.51 -2.60 -14.17
N TRP A 58 -24.74 -2.25 -14.55
CA TRP A 58 -25.89 -2.32 -13.64
C TRP A 58 -26.27 -3.76 -13.27
N GLU A 59 -26.15 -4.69 -14.20
CA GLU A 59 -26.38 -6.13 -13.95
C GLU A 59 -25.35 -6.68 -12.96
N VAL A 60 -24.06 -6.42 -13.17
CA VAL A 60 -22.97 -6.82 -12.26
C VAL A 60 -23.17 -6.20 -10.88
N MET A 61 -23.55 -4.93 -10.80
CA MET A 61 -23.82 -4.26 -9.53
C MET A 61 -25.02 -4.87 -8.80
N TRP A 62 -26.08 -5.20 -9.52
CA TRP A 62 -27.25 -5.86 -8.96
C TRP A 62 -26.92 -7.26 -8.44
N GLN A 63 -26.18 -8.07 -9.21
CA GLN A 63 -25.72 -9.39 -8.79
C GLN A 63 -24.87 -9.31 -7.52
N HIS A 64 -23.93 -8.35 -7.45
CA HIS A 64 -23.13 -8.10 -6.26
C HIS A 64 -24.01 -7.74 -5.05
N HIS A 65 -24.95 -6.81 -5.21
CA HIS A 65 -25.90 -6.47 -4.14
C HIS A 65 -26.73 -7.66 -3.69
N GLU A 66 -27.18 -8.52 -4.60
CA GLU A 66 -27.98 -9.71 -4.29
C GLU A 66 -27.15 -10.77 -3.55
N ILE A 67 -25.88 -10.97 -3.92
CA ILE A 67 -24.94 -11.83 -3.19
C ILE A 67 -24.75 -11.30 -1.76
N ARG A 68 -24.46 -10.01 -1.60
CA ARG A 68 -24.29 -9.38 -0.28
C ARG A 68 -25.55 -9.46 0.57
N ARG A 69 -26.73 -9.26 -0.03
CA ARG A 69 -28.02 -9.42 0.65
C ARG A 69 -28.20 -10.83 1.20
N LYS A 70 -27.88 -11.86 0.41
CA LYS A 70 -27.97 -13.26 0.84
C LYS A 70 -26.99 -13.57 1.98
N GLU A 71 -25.76 -13.06 1.91
CA GLU A 71 -24.77 -13.18 3.00
C GLU A 71 -25.27 -12.54 4.30
N LYS A 72 -25.83 -11.33 4.22
CA LYS A 72 -26.45 -10.63 5.35
C LYS A 72 -27.61 -11.42 5.95
N LEU A 73 -28.49 -11.91 5.09
CA LEU A 73 -29.64 -12.72 5.51
C LEU A 73 -29.18 -13.98 6.25
N LYS A 74 -28.15 -14.67 5.74
CA LYS A 74 -27.54 -15.83 6.40
C LYS A 74 -26.98 -15.48 7.77
N ALA A 75 -26.23 -14.38 7.88
CA ALA A 75 -25.68 -13.92 9.17
C ALA A 75 -26.79 -13.60 10.19
N CYS A 76 -27.87 -12.93 9.78
CA CYS A 76 -29.01 -12.66 10.66
C CYS A 76 -29.73 -13.94 11.10
N LEU A 77 -29.84 -14.94 10.22
CA LEU A 77 -30.42 -16.24 10.57
C LEU A 77 -29.57 -16.99 11.59
N GLU A 78 -28.25 -16.98 11.42
CA GLU A 78 -27.30 -17.57 12.38
C GLU A 78 -27.37 -16.86 13.74
N ALA A 79 -27.35 -15.52 13.77
CA ALA A 79 -27.48 -14.75 15.01
C ALA A 79 -28.85 -14.98 15.69
N ARG A 80 -29.94 -15.08 14.92
CA ARG A 80 -31.25 -15.42 15.47
C ARG A 80 -31.26 -16.81 16.09
N LYS A 81 -30.61 -17.79 15.44
CA LYS A 81 -30.48 -19.14 15.98
C LYS A 81 -29.71 -19.11 17.29
N GLN A 82 -28.58 -18.39 17.35
CA GLN A 82 -27.82 -18.21 18.60
C GLN A 82 -28.66 -17.58 19.71
N LEU A 83 -29.50 -16.59 19.42
CA LEU A 83 -30.42 -16.00 20.41
C LEU A 83 -31.47 -17.00 20.92
N ILE A 84 -31.95 -17.89 20.06
CA ILE A 84 -32.91 -18.93 20.44
C ILE A 84 -32.20 -19.99 21.29
N ASP A 85 -31.03 -20.43 20.86
CA ASP A 85 -30.23 -21.47 21.53
C ASP A 85 -29.70 -20.99 22.88
N ALA A 86 -29.36 -19.70 23.02
CA ALA A 86 -28.95 -19.07 24.28
C ALA A 86 -30.10 -18.92 25.29
N GLY A 87 -31.32 -19.37 24.96
CA GLY A 87 -32.47 -19.28 25.86
C GLY A 87 -32.85 -17.84 26.20
N PHE A 88 -32.54 -16.88 25.32
CA PHE A 88 -32.85 -15.46 25.53
C PHE A 88 -34.38 -15.26 25.50
N ASN A 89 -35.02 -15.55 26.62
CA ASN A 89 -36.40 -15.24 26.91
C ASN A 89 -36.45 -13.78 27.35
N PHE A 90 -36.78 -12.90 26.41
CA PHE A 90 -37.09 -11.48 26.67
C PHE A 90 -38.23 -11.28 27.69
N ASN A 91 -38.92 -12.34 28.12
CA ASN A 91 -40.01 -12.30 29.09
C ASN A 91 -39.61 -12.68 30.53
N ASN A 92 -38.36 -13.04 30.82
CA ASN A 92 -37.95 -13.36 32.20
C ASN A 92 -37.32 -12.14 32.91
N GLN A 93 -37.89 -10.94 32.74
CA GLN A 93 -37.55 -9.80 33.59
C GLN A 93 -38.33 -9.79 34.92
N ASP A 94 -39.26 -10.74 35.13
CA ASP A 94 -40.09 -10.83 36.34
C ASP A 94 -39.87 -12.10 37.17
N GLU A 95 -38.85 -12.92 36.86
CA GLU A 95 -38.39 -13.92 37.83
C GLU A 95 -37.43 -13.22 38.81
N GLU A 96 -38.03 -12.39 39.67
CA GLU A 96 -37.51 -12.14 40.99
C GLU A 96 -37.18 -13.49 41.63
N GLU A 97 -35.93 -13.64 42.02
CA GLU A 97 -35.47 -14.62 42.99
C GLU A 97 -36.29 -14.47 44.28
N GLN A 98 -37.47 -15.09 44.33
CA GLN A 98 -38.03 -15.63 45.55
C GLN A 98 -37.15 -16.81 45.96
N VAL A 99 -36.03 -16.51 46.63
CA VAL A 99 -35.38 -17.49 47.50
C VAL A 99 -36.27 -17.60 48.73
N GLU A 100 -37.36 -18.35 48.59
CA GLU A 100 -38.12 -18.87 49.72
C GLU A 100 -37.27 -19.89 50.48
N GLU A 101 -37.40 -19.75 51.79
CA GLU A 101 -36.92 -20.62 52.85
C GLU A 101 -37.16 -22.10 52.54
N ASN A 102 -36.10 -22.85 52.29
CA ASN A 102 -36.07 -24.29 52.48
C ASN A 102 -34.75 -24.65 53.15
N SER A 103 -34.71 -24.39 54.46
CA SER A 103 -33.70 -24.91 55.37
C SER A 103 -34.36 -25.98 56.24
N ASP A 104 -34.40 -27.20 55.73
CA ASP A 104 -34.44 -28.37 56.59
C ASP A 104 -33.81 -29.57 55.88
N GLN A 105 -33.00 -30.31 56.66
CA GLN A 105 -32.31 -31.55 56.31
C GLN A 105 -31.07 -31.45 55.41
N LEU A 106 -29.90 -31.31 56.04
CA LEU A 106 -28.95 -32.42 56.17
C LEU A 106 -27.74 -31.92 56.98
N GLN A 107 -27.60 -32.40 58.21
CA GLN A 107 -26.41 -32.18 59.03
C GLN A 107 -25.23 -32.95 58.41
N VAL A 108 -24.47 -32.28 57.54
CA VAL A 108 -23.12 -32.69 57.15
C VAL A 108 -22.15 -31.75 57.87
N SER A 109 -21.15 -32.34 58.53
CA SER A 109 -20.25 -31.63 59.45
C SER A 109 -19.65 -30.35 58.82
N PRO A 110 -19.59 -29.23 59.56
CA PRO A 110 -19.10 -27.95 59.05
C PRO A 110 -17.65 -28.00 58.53
N ASN A 111 -16.86 -28.98 58.99
CA ASN A 111 -15.48 -29.19 58.53
C ASN A 111 -15.38 -29.75 57.09
N GLN A 112 -16.39 -30.48 56.59
CA GLN A 112 -16.38 -31.01 55.22
C GLN A 112 -16.80 -29.96 54.19
N GLN A 113 -17.75 -29.08 54.53
CA GLN A 113 -18.18 -28.01 53.63
C GLN A 113 -17.12 -26.91 53.48
N GLU A 114 -16.32 -26.64 54.50
CA GLU A 114 -15.18 -25.74 54.38
C GLU A 114 -14.06 -26.34 53.51
N LEU A 115 -13.79 -27.64 53.66
CA LEU A 115 -12.84 -28.37 52.81
C LEU A 115 -13.31 -28.42 51.34
N GLU A 116 -14.59 -28.67 51.08
CA GLU A 116 -15.15 -28.60 49.72
C GLU A 116 -15.11 -27.18 49.16
N LYS A 117 -15.38 -26.14 49.96
CA LYS A 117 -15.25 -24.75 49.52
C LYS A 117 -13.80 -24.39 49.19
N ILE A 118 -12.83 -24.92 49.94
CA ILE A 118 -11.40 -24.73 49.64
C ILE A 118 -11.02 -25.48 48.36
N GLN A 119 -11.43 -26.74 48.21
CA GLN A 119 -11.18 -27.52 46.99
C GLN A 119 -11.86 -26.91 45.76
N TRP A 120 -13.07 -26.38 45.90
CA TRP A 120 -13.80 -25.70 44.83
C TRP A 120 -13.14 -24.38 44.44
N ARG A 121 -12.63 -23.61 45.42
CA ARG A 121 -11.83 -22.41 45.13
C ARG A 121 -10.53 -22.77 44.41
N GLN A 122 -9.82 -23.81 44.86
CA GLN A 122 -8.61 -24.29 44.20
C GLN A 122 -8.90 -24.80 42.78
N GLN A 123 -9.97 -25.57 42.57
CA GLN A 123 -10.39 -26.00 41.24
C GLN A 123 -10.74 -24.82 40.33
N LYS A 124 -11.46 -23.81 40.85
CA LYS A 124 -11.81 -22.61 40.10
C LYS A 124 -10.58 -21.75 39.77
N GLU A 125 -9.60 -21.69 40.66
CA GLU A 125 -8.33 -20.99 40.45
C GLU A 125 -7.45 -21.72 39.42
N ILE A 126 -7.41 -23.06 39.47
CA ILE A 126 -6.77 -23.91 38.44
C ILE A 126 -7.47 -23.74 37.09
N GLN A 127 -8.81 -23.70 37.07
CA GLN A 127 -9.58 -23.51 35.84
C GLN A 127 -9.34 -22.11 35.25
N GLN A 128 -9.25 -21.07 36.09
CA GLN A 128 -8.88 -19.73 35.65
C GLN A 128 -7.44 -19.65 35.12
N MET A 129 -6.49 -20.36 35.74
CA MET A 129 -5.12 -20.47 35.22
C MET A 129 -5.08 -21.18 33.87
N LEU A 130 -5.79 -22.31 33.72
CA LEU A 130 -5.88 -23.06 32.47
C LEU A 130 -6.57 -22.25 31.35
N GLU A 131 -7.63 -21.51 31.67
CA GLU A 131 -8.28 -20.60 30.71
C GLU A 131 -7.36 -19.45 30.31
N HIS A 132 -6.61 -18.89 31.26
CA HIS A 132 -5.63 -17.86 30.98
C HIS A 132 -4.49 -18.39 30.10
N GLU A 133 -3.98 -19.59 30.37
CA GLU A 133 -2.94 -20.26 29.57
C GLU A 133 -3.45 -20.59 28.15
N ARG A 134 -4.67 -21.11 28.04
CA ARG A 134 -5.33 -21.36 26.75
C ARG A 134 -5.52 -20.07 25.94
N LYS A 135 -5.93 -18.98 26.60
CA LYS A 135 -6.10 -17.66 25.96
C LYS A 135 -4.75 -17.06 25.55
N GLN A 136 -3.70 -17.23 26.34
CA GLN A 136 -2.33 -16.84 25.99
C GLN A 136 -1.84 -17.62 24.77
N GLN A 137 -2.13 -18.91 24.69
CA GLN A 137 -1.75 -19.76 23.57
C GLN A 137 -2.53 -19.39 22.29
N GLU A 138 -3.82 -19.12 22.40
CA GLU A 138 -4.63 -18.63 21.27
C GLU A 138 -4.14 -17.27 20.75
N ILE A 139 -3.70 -16.37 21.64
CA ILE A 139 -3.08 -15.09 21.26
C ILE A 139 -1.75 -15.32 20.52
N ARG A 140 -0.91 -16.26 20.99
CA ARG A 140 0.35 -16.62 20.31
C ARG A 140 0.09 -17.19 18.91
N GLU A 141 -0.82 -18.14 18.77
CA GLU A 141 -1.19 -18.74 17.49
C GLU A 141 -1.80 -17.71 16.52
N ARG A 142 -2.63 -16.79 17.03
CA ARG A 142 -3.22 -15.71 16.21
C ARG A 142 -2.18 -14.70 15.76
N ASN A 143 -1.19 -14.39 16.59
CA ASN A 143 -0.08 -13.51 16.22
C ASN A 143 0.87 -14.19 15.24
N GLU A 144 1.19 -15.46 15.45
CA GLU A 144 2.04 -16.26 14.56
C GLU A 144 1.37 -16.42 13.18
N SER A 145 0.06 -16.71 13.13
CA SER A 145 -0.70 -16.79 11.89
C SER A 145 -0.73 -15.45 11.13
N LYS A 146 -0.90 -14.32 11.82
CA LYS A 146 -0.80 -12.99 11.21
C LYS A 146 0.61 -12.70 10.67
N GLN A 147 1.65 -13.12 11.38
CA GLN A 147 3.03 -12.96 10.95
C GLN A 147 3.35 -13.81 9.72
N ARG A 148 2.89 -15.08 9.69
CA ARG A 148 2.99 -15.95 8.51
C ARG A 148 2.26 -15.36 7.29
N GLN A 149 1.03 -14.86 7.46
CA GLN A 149 0.29 -14.20 6.37
C GLN A 149 0.97 -12.92 5.86
N MET A 150 1.61 -12.16 6.74
CA MET A 150 2.36 -10.97 6.36
C MET A 150 3.61 -11.33 5.55
N GLN A 151 4.37 -12.35 5.99
CA GLN A 151 5.53 -12.88 5.28
C GLN A 151 5.14 -13.46 3.92
N GLU A 152 4.04 -14.22 3.84
CA GLU A 152 3.55 -14.76 2.57
C GLU A 152 3.12 -13.66 1.59
N ARG A 153 2.49 -12.58 2.07
CA ARG A 153 2.15 -11.40 1.25
C ARG A 153 3.40 -10.66 0.78
N GLN A 154 4.44 -10.57 1.59
CA GLN A 154 5.71 -9.96 1.21
C GLN A 154 6.42 -10.80 0.14
N GLN A 155 6.52 -12.11 0.33
CA GLN A 155 7.11 -13.04 -0.66
C GLN A 155 6.37 -12.98 -2.00
N ARG A 156 5.03 -12.99 -2.00
CA ARG A 156 4.24 -12.83 -3.25
C ARG A 156 4.50 -11.50 -3.96
N ARG A 157 4.72 -10.42 -3.19
CA ARG A 157 5.03 -9.09 -3.75
C ARG A 157 6.44 -9.06 -4.34
N GLU A 158 7.40 -9.69 -3.66
CA GLU A 158 8.77 -9.85 -4.13
C GLU A 158 8.86 -10.71 -5.39
N ASP A 159 8.11 -11.82 -5.46
CA ASP A 159 8.04 -12.68 -6.63
C ASP A 159 7.41 -11.98 -7.84
N GLN A 160 6.34 -11.20 -7.62
CA GLN A 160 5.74 -10.37 -8.68
C GLN A 160 6.70 -9.28 -9.18
N LEU A 161 7.42 -8.63 -8.27
CA LEU A 161 8.47 -7.66 -8.61
C LEU A 161 9.62 -8.32 -9.36
N ARG A 162 10.02 -9.53 -8.97
CA ARG A 162 11.07 -10.32 -9.62
C ARG A 162 10.67 -10.73 -11.03
N GLN A 163 9.44 -11.22 -11.23
CA GLN A 163 8.92 -11.56 -12.55
C GLN A 163 8.78 -10.32 -13.45
N SER A 164 8.34 -9.19 -12.90
CA SER A 164 8.27 -7.91 -13.62
C SER A 164 9.65 -7.40 -14.04
N ARG A 165 10.65 -7.49 -13.14
CA ARG A 165 12.05 -7.13 -13.44
C ARG A 165 12.65 -8.03 -14.51
N VAL A 166 12.46 -9.35 -14.44
CA VAL A 166 12.94 -10.28 -15.47
C VAL A 166 12.31 -9.98 -16.83
N LYS A 167 11.02 -9.65 -16.88
CA LYS A 167 10.33 -9.27 -18.11
C LYS A 167 10.83 -7.93 -18.69
N GLN A 168 11.02 -6.92 -17.84
CA GLN A 168 11.60 -5.63 -18.25
C GLN A 168 13.06 -5.76 -18.70
N GLU A 169 13.84 -6.60 -18.05
CA GLU A 169 15.24 -6.86 -18.39
C GLU A 169 15.36 -7.63 -19.70
N TYR A 170 14.50 -8.63 -19.93
CA TYR A 170 14.39 -9.30 -21.23
C TYR A 170 14.03 -8.33 -22.36
N ASP A 171 13.04 -7.46 -22.14
CA ASP A 171 12.65 -6.42 -23.11
C ASP A 171 13.75 -5.38 -23.34
N ARG A 172 14.52 -5.04 -22.29
CA ARG A 172 15.66 -4.11 -22.38
C ARG A 172 16.80 -4.73 -23.18
N VAL A 173 17.15 -5.99 -22.91
CA VAL A 173 18.22 -6.73 -23.63
C VAL A 173 17.85 -6.94 -25.10
N GLN A 174 16.57 -7.20 -25.42
CA GLN A 174 16.10 -7.26 -26.80
C GLN A 174 16.24 -5.91 -27.51
N ARG A 175 15.78 -4.81 -26.89
CA ARG A 175 15.94 -3.45 -27.45
C ARG A 175 17.40 -3.02 -27.57
N GLU A 176 18.27 -3.48 -26.67
CA GLU A 176 19.70 -3.18 -26.68
C GLU A 176 20.43 -3.97 -27.77
N ARG A 177 20.07 -5.24 -28.00
CA ARG A 177 20.53 -6.02 -29.17
C ARG A 177 20.08 -5.39 -30.49
N ASP A 178 18.82 -4.96 -30.59
CA ASP A 178 18.32 -4.30 -31.79
C ASP A 178 18.99 -2.94 -32.03
N ARG A 179 19.27 -2.18 -30.96
CA ARG A 179 20.03 -0.93 -31.02
C ARG A 179 21.49 -1.18 -31.42
N GLN A 180 22.14 -2.20 -30.90
CA GLN A 180 23.52 -2.54 -31.27
C GLN A 180 23.61 -3.01 -32.73
N ILE A 181 22.67 -3.81 -33.22
CA ILE A 181 22.60 -4.22 -34.63
C ILE A 181 22.38 -3.00 -35.54
N LYS A 182 21.52 -2.07 -35.13
CA LYS A 182 21.25 -0.82 -35.88
C LYS A 182 22.45 0.13 -35.84
N GLN A 183 23.09 0.30 -34.69
CA GLN A 183 24.32 1.07 -34.53
C GLN A 183 25.47 0.48 -35.34
N GLN A 184 25.69 -0.84 -35.36
CA GLN A 184 26.74 -1.44 -36.19
C GLN A 184 26.49 -1.22 -37.70
N ARG A 185 25.23 -1.22 -38.14
CA ARG A 185 24.87 -0.90 -39.54
C ARG A 185 25.06 0.59 -39.86
N GLU A 186 24.72 1.48 -38.94
CA GLU A 186 24.92 2.93 -39.10
C GLU A 186 26.40 3.30 -39.01
N GLU A 187 27.16 2.68 -38.11
CA GLU A 187 28.61 2.86 -37.95
C GLU A 187 29.38 2.30 -39.16
N GLN A 188 28.96 1.18 -39.75
CA GLN A 188 29.53 0.71 -41.02
C GLN A 188 29.25 1.68 -42.18
N LYS A 189 28.07 2.34 -42.20
CA LYS A 189 27.75 3.37 -43.19
C LYS A 189 28.54 4.66 -42.94
N GLN A 190 28.65 5.10 -41.69
CA GLN A 190 29.45 6.26 -41.30
C GLN A 190 30.94 6.04 -41.50
N LYS A 191 31.48 4.85 -41.23
CA LYS A 191 32.90 4.52 -41.47
C LYS A 191 33.24 4.51 -42.96
N LYS A 192 32.28 4.18 -43.84
CA LYS A 192 32.42 4.32 -45.31
C LYS A 192 32.39 5.80 -45.74
N LEU A 193 31.49 6.61 -45.17
CA LEU A 193 31.38 8.05 -45.43
C LEU A 193 32.60 8.83 -44.88
N ALA A 194 33.04 8.53 -43.67
CA ALA A 194 34.19 9.13 -43.01
C ALA A 194 35.50 8.76 -43.71
N LYS A 195 35.65 7.54 -44.26
CA LYS A 195 36.81 7.20 -45.12
C LYS A 195 36.82 7.99 -46.42
N GLN A 196 35.65 8.33 -46.99
CA GLN A 196 35.56 9.21 -48.16
C GLN A 196 35.81 10.68 -47.81
N GLN A 197 35.37 11.14 -46.64
CA GLN A 197 35.59 12.50 -46.15
C GLN A 197 37.04 12.73 -45.70
N TYR A 198 37.66 11.79 -45.00
CA TYR A 198 39.07 11.85 -44.59
C TYR A 198 40.02 11.97 -45.78
N LYS A 199 39.71 11.30 -46.91
CA LYS A 199 40.46 11.48 -48.17
C LYS A 199 40.31 12.89 -48.76
N LYS A 200 39.16 13.54 -48.59
CA LYS A 200 38.91 14.92 -49.05
C LYS A 200 39.47 15.96 -48.09
N GLU A 201 39.54 15.64 -46.80
CA GLU A 201 40.00 16.52 -45.73
C GLU A 201 41.53 16.53 -45.63
N LEU A 202 42.21 15.40 -45.85
CA LEU A 202 43.67 15.33 -45.97
C LEU A 202 44.21 16.31 -47.05
N HIS A 203 43.44 16.47 -48.14
CA HIS A 203 43.75 17.41 -49.23
C HIS A 203 43.44 18.88 -48.88
N ARG A 204 42.50 19.14 -47.96
CA ARG A 204 42.19 20.51 -47.47
C ARG A 204 43.17 20.97 -46.41
N VAL A 205 43.56 20.09 -45.49
CA VAL A 205 44.49 20.40 -44.38
C VAL A 205 45.88 20.76 -44.90
N GLN A 206 46.36 20.12 -45.97
CA GLN A 206 47.64 20.49 -46.61
C GLN A 206 47.61 21.92 -47.20
N LEU A 207 46.45 22.39 -47.67
CA LEU A 207 46.27 23.73 -48.23
C LEU A 207 46.13 24.81 -47.14
N GLU A 208 45.60 24.45 -45.97
CA GLU A 208 45.30 25.35 -44.86
C GLU A 208 46.51 25.56 -43.92
N GLN A 209 47.38 24.55 -43.79
CA GLN A 209 48.67 24.67 -43.05
C GLN A 209 49.63 25.68 -43.69
N LEU A 210 49.56 25.90 -45.01
CA LEU A 210 50.28 26.96 -45.72
C LEU A 210 49.72 28.37 -45.41
N ARG A 211 48.44 28.48 -45.02
CA ARG A 211 47.77 29.74 -44.67
C ARG A 211 47.97 30.12 -43.20
N GLN A 212 47.94 29.16 -42.26
CA GLN A 212 48.07 29.43 -40.82
C GLN A 212 49.48 29.87 -40.40
N LYS A 213 50.55 29.43 -41.09
CA LYS A 213 51.91 29.91 -40.82
C LYS A 213 52.09 31.42 -41.06
N LYS A 214 51.27 32.05 -41.92
CA LYS A 214 51.31 33.50 -42.17
C LYS A 214 50.60 34.34 -41.09
N LEU A 215 49.57 33.80 -40.45
CA LEU A 215 48.79 34.51 -39.42
C LEU A 215 49.41 34.47 -38.02
N GLN A 216 50.18 33.42 -37.67
CA GLN A 216 50.80 33.29 -36.35
C GLN A 216 51.96 34.28 -36.09
N GLN A 217 52.57 34.84 -37.14
CA GLN A 217 53.60 35.88 -37.00
C GLN A 217 53.01 37.26 -36.67
N GLU A 218 51.73 37.49 -36.98
CA GLU A 218 51.04 38.77 -36.76
C GLU A 218 50.45 38.89 -35.35
N TYR A 219 50.06 37.77 -34.73
CA TYR A 219 49.46 37.74 -33.39
C TYR A 219 50.46 37.97 -32.25
N ARG A 220 51.71 37.54 -32.42
CA ARG A 220 52.76 37.70 -31.39
C ARG A 220 53.14 39.17 -31.14
N LYS A 221 52.93 40.06 -32.11
CA LYS A 221 53.21 41.51 -31.95
C LYS A 221 52.13 42.27 -31.16
N ARG A 222 50.93 41.70 -30.94
CA ARG A 222 49.82 42.37 -30.23
C ARG A 222 49.65 41.96 -28.76
N GLU A 223 50.36 40.92 -28.29
CA GLU A 223 50.26 40.45 -26.90
C GLU A 223 51.19 41.18 -25.92
N GLU A 224 52.33 41.71 -26.39
CA GLU A 224 53.29 42.43 -25.53
C GLU A 224 52.76 43.80 -25.06
N GLU A 225 51.86 44.44 -25.83
CA GLU A 225 51.28 45.75 -25.48
C GLU A 225 50.16 45.69 -24.42
N ARG A 226 49.55 44.53 -24.15
CA ARG A 226 48.47 44.40 -23.14
C ARG A 226 48.98 44.17 -21.72
N LYS A 227 50.20 43.65 -21.54
CA LYS A 227 50.75 43.31 -20.22
C LYS A 227 51.17 44.51 -19.38
N GLN A 228 51.46 45.66 -19.99
CA GLN A 228 51.90 46.85 -19.25
C GLN A 228 50.76 47.65 -18.59
N ARG A 229 49.49 47.46 -19.01
CA ARG A 229 48.33 48.19 -18.44
C ARG A 229 47.68 47.52 -17.23
N GLN A 230 48.05 46.28 -16.89
CA GLN A 230 47.41 45.51 -15.81
C GLN A 230 48.15 45.57 -14.46
N GLN A 231 49.33 46.19 -14.40
CA GLN A 231 50.11 46.31 -13.17
C GLN A 231 49.71 47.55 -12.33
N LEU A 232 49.27 48.64 -12.95
CA LEU A 232 48.89 49.90 -12.26
C LEU A 232 47.55 49.84 -11.49
N PHE A 233 46.73 48.80 -11.70
CA PHE A 233 45.43 48.66 -11.01
C PHE A 233 45.52 47.82 -9.72
N LYS A 234 46.64 47.11 -9.48
CA LYS A 234 46.81 46.24 -8.30
C LYS A 234 47.31 46.97 -7.06
N GLU A 235 48.00 48.10 -7.22
CA GLU A 235 48.63 48.82 -6.11
C GLU A 235 47.63 49.72 -5.35
N GLN A 236 46.57 50.22 -5.99
CA GLN A 236 45.55 51.07 -5.33
C GLN A 236 44.50 50.28 -4.51
N MET A 237 44.40 48.97 -4.71
CA MET A 237 43.44 48.11 -4.00
C MET A 237 43.97 47.61 -2.65
N GLN A 238 45.29 47.63 -2.45
CA GLN A 238 45.95 47.14 -1.23
C GLN A 238 45.94 48.15 -0.07
N GLU A 239 45.81 49.45 -0.36
CA GLU A 239 45.84 50.52 0.65
C GLU A 239 44.49 50.72 1.37
N ILE A 240 43.37 50.39 0.70
CA ILE A 240 42.01 50.48 1.26
C ILE A 240 41.72 49.32 2.22
N GLN A 241 42.35 48.16 2.02
CA GLN A 241 42.15 46.97 2.87
C GLN A 241 42.82 47.12 4.25
N LEU A 242 43.96 47.83 4.33
CA LEU A 242 44.73 47.98 5.57
C LEU A 242 44.05 48.91 6.60
N ARG A 243 43.18 49.84 6.15
CA ARG A 243 42.43 50.75 7.04
C ARG A 243 41.20 50.10 7.70
N HIS A 244 40.60 49.10 7.07
CA HIS A 244 39.42 48.42 7.60
C HIS A 244 39.78 47.35 8.65
N GLU A 245 41.02 46.87 8.62
CA GLU A 245 41.52 45.79 9.48
C GLU A 245 41.77 46.23 10.94
N MET A 246 42.11 47.52 11.16
CA MET A 246 42.37 48.06 12.50
C MET A 246 41.11 48.40 13.32
N GLU A 247 39.98 48.76 12.69
CA GLU A 247 38.73 49.10 13.41
C GLU A 247 37.93 47.88 13.88
N LEU A 248 38.12 46.72 13.24
CA LEU A 248 37.45 45.46 13.60
C LEU A 248 38.02 44.78 14.84
N GLN A 249 39.25 45.11 15.25
CA GLN A 249 39.99 44.38 16.28
C GLN A 249 39.52 44.67 17.72
N VAL A 250 38.94 45.84 17.99
CA VAL A 250 38.50 46.25 19.35
C VAL A 250 37.07 45.77 19.67
N LYS A 251 36.18 45.67 18.67
CA LYS A 251 34.84 45.09 18.83
C LYS A 251 34.84 43.56 18.91
N ARG A 252 35.90 42.90 18.44
CA ARG A 252 36.06 41.44 18.42
C ARG A 252 36.27 40.85 19.82
N GLN A 253 37.10 41.49 20.65
CA GLN A 253 37.54 40.92 21.93
C GLN A 253 36.43 40.82 23.00
N ILE A 254 35.39 41.66 22.91
CA ILE A 254 34.26 41.66 23.88
C ILE A 254 33.14 40.68 23.45
N MET A 255 32.94 40.45 22.15
CA MET A 255 32.07 39.37 21.64
C MET A 255 32.75 37.99 21.74
N GLU A 256 34.08 37.92 21.55
CA GLU A 256 34.85 36.66 21.59
C GLU A 256 34.74 35.93 22.93
N MET A 257 34.67 36.61 24.08
CA MET A 257 34.56 35.95 25.39
C MET A 257 33.21 35.26 25.62
N LYS A 258 32.10 35.83 25.10
CA LYS A 258 30.75 35.24 25.22
C LYS A 258 30.42 34.27 24.10
N ASP A 259 30.97 34.51 22.92
CA ASP A 259 30.91 33.55 21.82
C ASP A 259 31.77 32.34 22.11
N ARG A 260 32.93 32.43 22.80
CA ARG A 260 33.79 31.27 23.11
C ARG A 260 33.10 30.20 23.94
N GLU A 261 32.28 30.54 24.94
CA GLU A 261 31.48 29.54 25.68
C GLU A 261 30.34 28.95 24.84
N ARG A 262 29.73 29.76 23.97
CA ARG A 262 28.66 29.31 23.07
C ARG A 262 29.23 28.44 21.94
N LEU A 263 30.42 28.77 21.47
CA LEU A 263 31.21 28.08 20.45
C LEU A 263 31.78 26.80 21.01
N GLU A 264 32.30 26.74 22.24
CA GLU A 264 32.79 25.50 22.87
C GLU A 264 31.66 24.48 23.03
N LYS A 265 30.45 24.91 23.41
CA LYS A 265 29.27 24.02 23.44
C LYS A 265 28.81 23.62 22.05
N GLN A 266 28.85 24.53 21.08
CA GLN A 266 28.51 24.23 19.69
C GLN A 266 29.58 23.35 19.03
N GLU A 267 30.84 23.46 19.45
CA GLU A 267 32.01 22.75 18.96
C GLU A 267 32.09 21.36 19.58
N GLN A 268 31.76 21.19 20.86
CA GLN A 268 31.49 19.88 21.45
C GLN A 268 30.32 19.19 20.75
N SER A 269 29.19 19.88 20.55
CA SER A 269 28.07 19.32 19.76
C SER A 269 28.47 19.00 18.32
N ARG A 270 29.35 19.80 17.71
CA ARG A 270 29.87 19.55 16.36
C ARG A 270 30.85 18.39 16.36
N GLN A 271 31.71 18.23 17.37
CA GLN A 271 32.62 17.11 17.53
C GLN A 271 31.85 15.82 17.79
N ASP A 272 30.81 15.84 18.62
CA ASP A 272 29.90 14.71 18.82
C ASP A 272 29.15 14.36 17.54
N LYS A 273 28.69 15.36 16.77
CA LYS A 273 28.09 15.13 15.44
C LYS A 273 29.11 14.60 14.44
N ILE A 274 30.37 15.05 14.48
CA ILE A 274 31.44 14.55 13.62
C ILE A 274 31.80 13.13 14.01
N GLN A 275 31.89 12.79 15.30
CA GLN A 275 32.17 11.44 15.79
C GLN A 275 30.99 10.50 15.49
N ALA A 276 29.75 10.93 15.72
CA ALA A 276 28.55 10.18 15.35
C ALA A 276 28.45 10.01 13.81
N SER A 277 28.81 11.04 13.04
CA SER A 277 28.90 10.96 11.58
C SER A 277 30.02 10.01 11.13
N GLN A 278 31.18 10.02 11.79
CA GLN A 278 32.28 9.09 11.52
C GLN A 278 31.91 7.65 11.87
N GLN A 279 31.24 7.41 13.00
CA GLN A 279 30.71 6.11 13.38
C GLN A 279 29.63 5.66 12.39
N ALA A 280 28.70 6.53 12.02
CA ALA A 280 27.71 6.25 10.98
C ALA A 280 28.35 5.98 9.61
N GLN A 281 29.44 6.66 9.27
CA GLN A 281 30.21 6.41 8.05
C GLN A 281 30.96 5.08 8.12
N LEU A 282 31.49 4.68 9.28
CA LEU A 282 32.13 3.38 9.49
C LEU A 282 31.10 2.25 9.41
N GLU A 283 29.93 2.41 10.05
CA GLU A 283 28.82 1.47 9.93
C GLU A 283 28.29 1.39 8.51
N LEU A 284 28.18 2.53 7.82
CA LEU A 284 27.78 2.59 6.43
C LEU A 284 28.82 1.90 5.55
N LYS A 285 30.12 2.14 5.75
CA LYS A 285 31.21 1.45 5.06
C LYS A 285 31.17 -0.06 5.32
N PHE A 286 30.90 -0.48 6.55
CA PHE A 286 30.76 -1.90 6.90
C PHE A 286 29.55 -2.52 6.19
N LYS A 287 28.39 -1.85 6.19
CA LYS A 287 27.19 -2.28 5.44
C LYS A 287 27.45 -2.30 3.93
N LEU A 288 28.18 -1.31 3.39
CA LEU A 288 28.56 -1.26 1.97
C LEU A 288 29.54 -2.37 1.61
N GLN A 289 30.48 -2.69 2.50
CA GLN A 289 31.44 -3.77 2.32
C GLN A 289 30.75 -5.14 2.39
N ALA A 290 29.83 -5.34 3.33
CA ALA A 290 29.00 -6.54 3.41
C ALA A 290 28.09 -6.69 2.16
N ALA A 291 27.48 -5.60 1.70
CA ALA A 291 26.70 -5.60 0.46
C ALA A 291 27.57 -5.89 -0.77
N LYS A 292 28.80 -5.34 -0.83
CA LYS A 292 29.76 -5.61 -1.89
C LYS A 292 30.24 -7.06 -1.88
N GLN A 293 30.49 -7.65 -0.70
CA GLN A 293 30.82 -9.06 -0.56
C GLN A 293 29.68 -9.97 -1.03
N LEU A 294 28.44 -9.68 -0.61
CA LEU A 294 27.27 -10.44 -1.04
C LEU A 294 27.00 -10.30 -2.55
N GLN A 295 27.29 -9.13 -3.12
CA GLN A 295 27.23 -8.92 -4.57
C GLN A 295 28.36 -9.65 -5.30
N MET A 296 29.57 -9.70 -4.75
CA MET A 296 30.69 -10.47 -5.30
C MET A 296 30.39 -11.96 -5.29
N GLU A 297 29.91 -12.51 -4.16
CA GLU A 297 29.51 -13.92 -4.05
C GLU A 297 28.40 -14.27 -5.05
N LYS A 298 27.46 -13.36 -5.27
CA LYS A 298 26.42 -13.51 -6.30
C LYS A 298 27.00 -13.49 -7.72
N LEU A 299 27.96 -12.61 -7.99
CA LEU A 299 28.65 -12.55 -9.29
C LEU A 299 29.52 -13.79 -9.53
N GLU A 300 30.16 -14.32 -8.49
CA GLU A 300 30.96 -15.53 -8.53
C GLU A 300 30.09 -16.75 -8.85
N ARG A 301 28.94 -16.90 -8.16
CA ARG A 301 27.94 -17.92 -8.53
C ARG A 301 27.42 -17.78 -9.95
N MET A 302 27.25 -16.55 -10.45
CA MET A 302 26.86 -16.34 -11.85
C MET A 302 27.99 -16.66 -12.83
N ARG A 303 29.25 -16.42 -12.47
CA ARG A 303 30.42 -16.83 -13.26
C ARG A 303 30.54 -18.34 -13.31
N GLU A 304 30.41 -19.03 -12.18
CA GLU A 304 30.41 -20.50 -12.13
C GLU A 304 29.29 -21.09 -13.01
N GLN A 305 28.08 -20.56 -12.92
CA GLN A 305 26.96 -20.98 -13.79
C GLN A 305 27.20 -20.69 -15.27
N PHE A 306 27.92 -19.62 -15.58
CA PHE A 306 28.27 -19.28 -16.96
C PHE A 306 29.39 -20.17 -17.49
N GLU A 307 30.42 -20.45 -16.69
CA GLU A 307 31.50 -21.38 -17.02
C GLU A 307 30.98 -22.81 -17.18
N GLU A 308 30.06 -23.26 -16.33
CA GLU A 308 29.41 -24.57 -16.47
C GLU A 308 28.57 -24.65 -17.75
N LYS A 309 27.89 -23.55 -18.12
CA LYS A 309 27.18 -23.45 -19.41
C LYS A 309 28.14 -23.41 -20.59
N GLN A 310 29.26 -22.70 -20.49
CA GLN A 310 30.28 -22.68 -21.54
C GLN A 310 30.91 -24.07 -21.73
N ARG A 311 31.24 -24.79 -20.65
CA ARG A 311 31.73 -26.18 -20.72
C ARG A 311 30.72 -27.09 -21.43
N LYS A 312 29.43 -27.01 -21.07
CA LYS A 312 28.37 -27.80 -21.74
C LYS A 312 28.19 -27.42 -23.22
N ILE A 313 28.42 -26.17 -23.59
CA ILE A 313 28.39 -25.72 -24.99
C ILE A 313 29.63 -26.20 -25.75
N GLU A 314 30.79 -26.16 -25.12
CA GLU A 314 32.07 -26.58 -25.68
C GLU A 314 32.13 -28.10 -25.86
N GLU A 315 31.60 -28.88 -24.92
CA GLU A 315 31.39 -30.34 -25.05
C GLU A 315 30.48 -30.65 -26.25
N ARG A 316 29.32 -29.98 -26.36
CA ARG A 316 28.42 -30.14 -27.52
C ARG A 316 29.07 -29.72 -28.83
N ARG A 317 29.92 -28.68 -28.80
CA ARG A 317 30.66 -28.22 -29.97
C ARG A 317 31.74 -29.23 -30.37
N SER A 318 32.45 -29.80 -29.41
CA SER A 318 33.45 -30.86 -29.63
C SER A 318 32.80 -32.12 -30.22
N GLU A 319 31.64 -32.52 -29.70
CA GLU A 319 30.84 -33.62 -30.27
C GLU A 319 30.40 -33.32 -31.71
N PHE A 320 29.97 -32.09 -31.98
CA PHE A 320 29.57 -31.67 -33.32
C PHE A 320 30.76 -31.60 -34.30
N GLU A 321 31.92 -31.10 -33.86
CA GLU A 321 33.15 -31.07 -34.66
C GLU A 321 33.64 -32.48 -34.99
N ARG A 322 33.57 -33.41 -34.03
CA ARG A 322 33.89 -34.83 -34.24
C ARG A 322 32.92 -35.51 -35.22
N GLN A 323 31.62 -35.22 -35.15
CA GLN A 323 30.64 -35.69 -36.15
C GLN A 323 30.87 -35.07 -37.54
N LYS A 324 31.29 -33.80 -37.58
CA LYS A 324 31.60 -33.10 -38.83
C LYS A 324 32.85 -33.67 -39.50
N GLU A 325 33.90 -33.98 -38.74
CA GLU A 325 35.10 -34.64 -39.23
C GLU A 325 34.80 -36.03 -39.80
N GLN A 326 33.96 -36.83 -39.12
CA GLN A 326 33.50 -38.11 -39.64
C GLN A 326 32.78 -37.97 -40.99
N LYS A 327 31.90 -36.97 -41.13
CA LYS A 327 31.22 -36.68 -42.41
C LYS A 327 32.15 -36.18 -43.50
N ILE A 328 33.20 -35.43 -43.15
CA ILE A 328 34.20 -34.96 -44.12
C ILE A 328 35.01 -36.16 -44.64
N ILE A 329 35.39 -37.10 -43.76
CA ILE A 329 36.10 -38.33 -44.15
C ILE A 329 35.20 -39.22 -45.03
N GLU A 330 33.93 -39.38 -44.67
CA GLU A 330 32.95 -40.16 -45.44
C GLU A 330 32.69 -39.54 -46.83
N ASN A 331 32.55 -38.21 -46.89
CA ASN A 331 32.44 -37.49 -48.16
C ASN A 331 33.72 -37.56 -49.00
N TYR A 332 34.90 -37.58 -48.37
CA TYR A 332 36.18 -37.74 -49.07
C TYR A 332 36.29 -39.13 -49.73
N ILE A 333 35.89 -40.18 -49.01
CA ILE A 333 35.85 -41.56 -49.54
C ILE A 333 34.85 -41.65 -50.70
N ASN A 334 33.65 -41.08 -50.56
CA ASN A 334 32.64 -41.07 -51.62
C ASN A 334 33.08 -40.26 -52.84
N ALA A 335 33.79 -39.13 -52.63
CA ALA A 335 34.34 -38.32 -53.71
C ALA A 335 35.45 -39.06 -54.48
N GLN A 336 36.33 -39.80 -53.79
CA GLN A 336 37.34 -40.63 -54.45
C GLN A 336 36.70 -41.74 -55.29
N GLN A 337 35.68 -42.43 -54.77
CA GLN A 337 34.95 -43.45 -55.53
C GLN A 337 34.22 -42.87 -56.75
N HIS A 338 33.69 -41.64 -56.64
CA HIS A 338 33.08 -40.93 -57.77
C HIS A 338 34.14 -40.47 -58.79
N GLN A 339 35.33 -40.08 -58.33
CA GLN A 339 36.44 -39.67 -59.18
C GLN A 339 36.98 -40.85 -60.01
N GLU A 340 37.07 -42.05 -59.42
CA GLU A 340 37.43 -43.27 -60.15
C GLU A 340 36.38 -43.65 -61.20
N LYS A 341 35.10 -43.56 -60.86
CA LYS A 341 34.00 -43.79 -61.83
C LYS A 341 34.02 -42.78 -62.98
N MET A 342 34.29 -41.50 -62.70
CA MET A 342 34.45 -40.50 -63.77
C MET A 342 35.67 -40.77 -64.63
N ARG A 343 36.80 -41.21 -64.06
CA ARG A 343 38.01 -41.54 -64.82
C ARG A 343 37.75 -42.69 -65.82
N GLN A 344 36.99 -43.72 -65.40
CA GLN A 344 36.55 -44.81 -66.28
C GLN A 344 35.60 -44.36 -67.39
N VAL A 345 34.79 -43.32 -67.15
CA VAL A 345 33.89 -42.74 -68.16
C VAL A 345 34.67 -41.87 -69.15
N ILE A 346 35.63 -41.08 -68.68
CA ILE A 346 36.50 -40.23 -69.52
C ILE A 346 37.35 -41.09 -70.47
N GLU A 347 37.89 -42.19 -69.99
CA GLU A 347 38.68 -43.14 -70.80
C GLU A 347 37.82 -43.80 -71.91
N LYS A 348 36.55 -44.11 -71.63
CA LYS A 348 35.60 -44.62 -72.64
C LYS A 348 35.20 -43.56 -73.67
N VAL A 349 35.12 -42.28 -73.27
CA VAL A 349 34.78 -41.17 -74.17
C VAL A 349 35.97 -40.82 -75.07
N GLN A 350 37.19 -40.82 -74.56
CA GLN A 350 38.40 -40.57 -75.36
C GLN A 350 38.59 -41.62 -76.46
N ASN A 351 38.35 -42.91 -76.16
CA ASN A 351 38.39 -43.97 -77.17
C ASN A 351 37.30 -43.84 -78.26
N GLN A 352 36.16 -43.19 -77.94
CA GLN A 352 35.10 -42.90 -78.92
C GLN A 352 35.36 -41.63 -79.73
N GLU A 353 36.11 -40.66 -79.19
CA GLU A 353 36.52 -39.46 -79.91
C GLU A 353 37.66 -39.72 -80.87
N GLU A 354 38.61 -40.61 -80.55
CA GLU A 354 39.67 -41.04 -81.48
C GLU A 354 39.09 -41.78 -82.71
N GLN A 355 38.01 -42.54 -82.56
CA GLN A 355 37.29 -43.16 -83.69
C GLN A 355 36.59 -42.10 -84.56
N LYS A 356 36.02 -41.04 -83.96
CA LYS A 356 35.36 -39.95 -84.70
C LYS A 356 36.35 -39.02 -85.42
N TYR A 357 37.57 -38.91 -84.91
CA TYR A 357 38.63 -38.11 -85.53
C TYR A 357 39.06 -38.68 -86.90
N TYR A 358 39.11 -40.01 -87.02
CA TYR A 358 39.40 -40.69 -88.30
C TYR A 358 38.29 -40.50 -89.35
N ASP A 359 37.02 -40.50 -88.92
CA ASP A 359 35.86 -40.28 -89.82
C ASP A 359 35.69 -38.82 -90.26
N TYR A 360 36.23 -37.86 -89.50
CA TYR A 360 36.13 -36.43 -89.79
C TYR A 360 37.12 -35.96 -90.86
N GLN A 361 38.33 -36.54 -90.92
CA GLN A 361 39.32 -36.22 -91.95
C GLN A 361 38.84 -36.57 -93.37
N GLN A 362 38.08 -37.65 -93.55
CA GLN A 362 37.54 -38.05 -94.86
C GLN A 362 36.39 -37.15 -95.36
N LYS A 363 35.71 -36.42 -94.46
CA LYS A 363 34.57 -35.55 -94.82
C LYS A 363 34.97 -34.11 -95.12
N GLN A 364 36.17 -33.68 -94.73
CA GLN A 364 36.65 -32.31 -94.97
C GLN A 364 36.92 -32.00 -96.46
N GLU A 365 37.34 -32.98 -97.26
CA GLU A 365 37.60 -32.77 -98.70
C GLU A 365 36.33 -32.53 -99.54
N ILE A 366 35.16 -32.96 -99.04
CA ILE A 366 33.86 -32.82 -99.74
C ILE A 366 33.20 -31.47 -99.43
N VAL A 367 33.51 -30.84 -98.29
CA VAL A 367 32.85 -29.61 -97.82
C VAL A 367 33.38 -28.35 -98.52
N ASP A 368 34.63 -28.34 -98.96
CA ASP A 368 35.21 -27.19 -99.68
C ASP A 368 34.57 -26.93 -101.05
N GLN A 369 33.95 -27.95 -101.66
CA GLN A 369 33.19 -27.79 -102.91
C GLN A 369 31.80 -27.18 -102.68
N ARG A 370 31.26 -27.24 -101.47
CA ARG A 370 29.89 -26.75 -101.14
C ARG A 370 29.85 -25.28 -100.70
N ARG A 371 31.01 -24.69 -100.41
CA ARG A 371 31.19 -23.29 -100.00
C ARG A 371 30.73 -22.27 -101.08
N LYS A 372 30.64 -22.69 -102.35
CA LYS A 372 30.16 -21.85 -103.46
C LYS A 372 28.63 -21.70 -103.55
N GLN A 373 27.84 -22.45 -102.77
CA GLN A 373 26.36 -22.37 -102.79
C GLN A 373 25.78 -21.48 -101.67
N LEU A 374 26.60 -21.05 -100.71
CA LEU A 374 26.19 -20.39 -99.45
C LEU A 374 25.92 -18.87 -99.54
N GLU A 375 26.10 -18.26 -100.71
CA GLU A 375 25.85 -16.81 -100.87
C GLU A 375 24.35 -16.48 -101.02
N PHE A 376 23.51 -17.47 -101.39
CA PHE A 376 22.06 -17.29 -101.54
C PHE A 376 21.29 -17.41 -100.20
N GLU A 377 21.87 -18.06 -99.18
CA GLU A 377 21.23 -18.27 -97.87
C GLU A 377 21.33 -17.04 -96.93
N LYS A 378 22.32 -16.17 -97.16
CA LYS A 378 22.54 -14.96 -96.36
C LYS A 378 21.37 -13.96 -96.40
N LEU A 379 20.55 -13.99 -97.46
CA LEU A 379 19.38 -13.11 -97.59
C LEU A 379 18.18 -13.58 -96.74
N LYS A 380 18.01 -14.89 -96.53
CA LYS A 380 16.96 -15.46 -95.65
C LYS A 380 17.30 -15.29 -94.16
N GLU A 381 18.58 -15.31 -93.82
CA GLU A 381 19.06 -15.13 -92.44
C GLU A 381 18.80 -13.71 -91.90
N TYR A 382 18.77 -12.70 -92.77
CA TYR A 382 18.49 -11.31 -92.41
C TYR A 382 17.03 -11.08 -92.00
N LEU A 383 16.07 -11.74 -92.66
CA LEU A 383 14.63 -11.66 -92.34
C LEU A 383 14.29 -12.35 -91.00
N ILE A 384 14.94 -13.48 -90.71
CA ILE A 384 14.76 -14.22 -89.45
C ILE A 384 15.31 -13.42 -88.25
N LYS A 385 16.43 -12.71 -88.42
CA LYS A 385 17.00 -11.84 -87.37
C LYS A 385 16.10 -10.65 -87.02
N ARG A 386 15.29 -10.16 -87.98
CA ARG A 386 14.33 -9.07 -87.75
C ARG A 386 13.11 -9.55 -86.94
N GLN A 387 12.53 -10.71 -87.26
CA GLN A 387 11.44 -11.30 -86.47
C GLN A 387 11.86 -11.62 -85.03
N GLN A 388 13.09 -12.13 -84.83
CA GLN A 388 13.62 -12.40 -83.50
C GLN A 388 13.87 -11.13 -82.66
N GLN A 389 14.03 -9.97 -83.28
CA GLN A 389 14.12 -8.69 -82.55
C GLN A 389 12.73 -8.19 -82.12
N GLU A 390 11.73 -8.31 -82.99
CA GLU A 390 10.33 -7.96 -82.69
C GLU A 390 9.75 -8.85 -81.57
N GLU A 391 10.04 -10.15 -81.56
CA GLU A 391 9.65 -11.07 -80.48
C GLU A 391 10.36 -10.74 -79.15
N LYS A 392 11.64 -10.34 -79.18
CA LYS A 392 12.37 -9.89 -77.98
C LYS A 392 11.83 -8.59 -77.41
N GLU A 393 11.34 -7.69 -78.27
CA GLU A 393 10.67 -6.47 -77.82
C GLU A 393 9.29 -6.76 -77.22
N GLN A 394 8.50 -7.66 -77.81
CA GLN A 394 7.24 -8.11 -77.21
C GLN A 394 7.46 -8.77 -75.85
N HIS A 395 8.46 -9.66 -75.72
CA HIS A 395 8.82 -10.24 -74.42
C HIS A 395 9.28 -9.21 -73.39
N ARG A 396 9.94 -8.12 -73.81
CA ARG A 396 10.28 -7.01 -72.91
C ARG A 396 9.03 -6.26 -72.44
N ILE A 397 8.09 -6.00 -73.35
CA ILE A 397 6.84 -5.31 -73.02
C ILE A 397 6.02 -6.18 -72.04
N ASP A 398 5.89 -7.48 -72.30
CA ASP A 398 5.18 -8.42 -71.43
C ASP A 398 5.86 -8.57 -70.06
N ALA A 399 7.19 -8.60 -70.01
CA ALA A 399 7.94 -8.63 -68.76
C ALA A 399 7.72 -7.36 -67.93
N ILE A 400 7.66 -6.18 -68.56
CA ILE A 400 7.37 -4.91 -67.90
C ILE A 400 5.93 -4.88 -67.38
N GLN A 401 4.95 -5.34 -68.18
CA GLN A 401 3.55 -5.41 -67.76
C GLN A 401 3.34 -6.39 -66.60
N ASN A 402 4.00 -7.56 -66.64
CA ASN A 402 3.94 -8.54 -65.55
C ASN A 402 4.65 -8.02 -64.29
N ALA A 403 5.77 -7.30 -64.43
CA ALA A 403 6.43 -6.64 -63.30
C ALA A 403 5.52 -5.60 -62.65
N ALA A 404 4.82 -4.77 -63.45
CA ALA A 404 3.88 -3.77 -62.95
C ALA A 404 2.66 -4.39 -62.23
N LYS A 405 2.06 -5.45 -62.80
CA LYS A 405 0.97 -6.21 -62.15
C LYS A 405 1.43 -6.81 -60.81
N ASN A 406 2.59 -7.44 -60.78
CA ASN A 406 3.16 -7.98 -59.54
C ASN A 406 3.44 -6.89 -58.49
N GLN A 407 3.82 -5.70 -58.92
CA GLN A 407 4.01 -4.56 -58.02
C GLN A 407 2.68 -4.07 -57.43
N GLN A 408 1.62 -4.00 -58.24
CA GLN A 408 0.27 -3.67 -57.76
C GLN A 408 -0.27 -4.69 -56.77
N VAL A 409 -0.12 -5.99 -57.05
CA VAL A 409 -0.54 -7.06 -56.13
C VAL A 409 0.19 -6.94 -54.80
N ARG A 410 1.52 -6.74 -54.82
CA ARG A 410 2.29 -6.50 -53.58
C ARG A 410 1.83 -5.25 -52.84
N ALA A 411 1.50 -4.17 -53.56
CA ALA A 411 0.99 -2.95 -52.93
C ALA A 411 -0.37 -3.18 -52.25
N MET A 412 -1.27 -3.93 -52.90
CA MET A 412 -2.55 -4.34 -52.32
C MET A 412 -2.37 -5.26 -51.11
N GLU A 413 -1.48 -6.25 -51.16
CA GLU A 413 -1.18 -7.13 -50.03
C GLU A 413 -0.64 -6.34 -48.82
N VAL A 414 0.24 -5.37 -49.05
CA VAL A 414 0.75 -4.49 -47.99
C VAL A 414 -0.38 -3.66 -47.39
N ASN A 415 -1.29 -3.13 -48.22
CA ASN A 415 -2.42 -2.33 -47.75
C ASN A 415 -3.41 -3.18 -46.94
N ASN A 416 -3.74 -4.39 -47.40
CA ASN A 416 -4.58 -5.33 -46.65
C ASN A 416 -3.98 -5.69 -45.29
N ARG A 417 -2.66 -5.95 -45.23
CA ARG A 417 -1.95 -6.18 -43.96
C ARG A 417 -1.96 -4.97 -43.03
N LEU A 418 -2.02 -3.74 -43.57
CA LEU A 418 -2.16 -2.53 -42.75
C LEU A 418 -3.57 -2.41 -42.18
N ILE A 419 -4.60 -2.67 -43.00
CA ILE A 419 -6.01 -2.67 -42.58
C ILE A 419 -6.25 -3.72 -41.49
N GLU A 420 -5.76 -4.95 -41.67
CA GLU A 420 -5.88 -6.01 -40.65
C GLU A 420 -5.20 -5.63 -39.34
N LYS A 421 -4.01 -4.99 -39.42
CA LYS A 421 -3.31 -4.50 -38.22
C LYS A 421 -4.07 -3.38 -37.54
N GLU A 422 -4.67 -2.47 -38.31
CA GLU A 422 -5.47 -1.37 -37.79
C GLU A 422 -6.74 -1.90 -37.10
N GLN A 423 -7.43 -2.87 -37.69
CA GLN A 423 -8.56 -3.57 -37.08
C GLN A 423 -8.15 -4.25 -35.77
N MET A 424 -7.03 -4.98 -35.75
CA MET A 424 -6.52 -5.61 -34.53
C MET A 424 -6.16 -4.57 -33.45
N ILE A 425 -5.64 -3.41 -33.83
CA ILE A 425 -5.34 -2.32 -32.89
C ILE A 425 -6.65 -1.75 -32.32
N LEU A 426 -7.66 -1.53 -33.15
CA LEU A 426 -8.98 -1.05 -32.72
C LEU A 426 -9.68 -2.04 -31.78
N GLU A 427 -9.66 -3.34 -32.10
CA GLU A 427 -10.19 -4.39 -31.23
C GLU A 427 -9.48 -4.41 -29.87
N LYS A 428 -8.13 -4.38 -29.86
CA LYS A 428 -7.36 -4.33 -28.60
C LYS A 428 -7.61 -3.06 -27.80
N GLN A 429 -7.82 -1.92 -28.46
CA GLN A 429 -8.17 -0.68 -27.79
C GLN A 429 -9.57 -0.78 -27.16
N PHE A 430 -10.53 -1.37 -27.86
CA PHE A 430 -11.88 -1.60 -27.36
C PHE A 430 -11.90 -2.58 -26.18
N GLU A 431 -11.20 -3.71 -26.27
CA GLU A 431 -11.02 -4.65 -25.15
C GLU A 431 -10.37 -3.98 -23.93
N LYS A 432 -9.35 -3.14 -24.15
CA LYS A 432 -8.70 -2.39 -23.08
C LYS A 432 -9.67 -1.40 -22.42
N GLN A 433 -10.54 -0.74 -23.18
CA GLN A 433 -11.57 0.14 -22.64
C GLN A 433 -12.59 -0.63 -21.80
N GLN A 434 -13.09 -1.77 -22.30
CA GLN A 434 -14.00 -2.64 -21.53
C GLN A 434 -13.37 -3.15 -20.23
N LEU A 435 -12.10 -3.54 -20.28
CA LEU A 435 -11.37 -3.97 -19.09
C LEU A 435 -11.20 -2.83 -18.07
N GLN A 436 -10.91 -1.61 -18.54
CA GLN A 436 -10.83 -0.43 -17.68
C GLN A 436 -12.17 -0.10 -17.03
N GLU A 437 -13.28 -0.19 -17.77
CA GLU A 437 -14.63 -0.02 -17.20
C GLU A 437 -14.94 -1.08 -16.14
N HIS A 438 -14.59 -2.35 -16.41
CA HIS A 438 -14.78 -3.44 -15.45
C HIS A 438 -13.95 -3.23 -14.19
N ILE A 439 -12.68 -2.81 -14.31
CA ILE A 439 -11.81 -2.48 -13.16
C ILE A 439 -12.42 -1.34 -12.33
N LYS A 440 -12.84 -0.24 -12.98
CA LYS A 440 -13.47 0.90 -12.30
C LYS A 440 -14.74 0.46 -11.56
N LEU A 441 -15.58 -0.36 -12.19
CA LEU A 441 -16.78 -0.91 -11.56
C LEU A 441 -16.42 -1.76 -10.33
N GLN A 442 -15.42 -2.62 -10.44
CA GLN A 442 -14.96 -3.45 -9.33
C GLN A 442 -14.39 -2.61 -8.17
N GLU A 443 -13.69 -1.51 -8.46
CA GLU A 443 -13.21 -0.57 -7.45
C GLU A 443 -14.35 0.14 -6.73
N ILE A 444 -15.37 0.60 -7.47
CA ILE A 444 -16.58 1.20 -6.90
C ILE A 444 -17.28 0.20 -5.96
N LEU A 445 -17.41 -1.06 -6.37
CA LEU A 445 -17.99 -2.12 -5.52
C LEU A 445 -17.15 -2.36 -4.25
N LYS A 446 -15.82 -2.44 -4.38
CA LYS A 446 -14.91 -2.59 -3.23
C LYS A 446 -15.01 -1.41 -2.25
N MET A 447 -15.11 -0.19 -2.75
CA MET A 447 -15.23 1.00 -1.91
C MET A 447 -16.58 1.04 -1.18
N LYS A 448 -17.67 0.67 -1.87
CA LYS A 448 -18.99 0.51 -1.24
C LYS A 448 -18.99 -0.56 -0.16
N ASP A 449 -18.41 -1.72 -0.43
CA ASP A 449 -18.30 -2.81 0.53
C ASP A 449 -17.51 -2.40 1.78
N LYS A 450 -16.40 -1.66 1.60
CA LYS A 450 -15.63 -1.13 2.73
C LYS A 450 -16.44 -0.15 3.56
N LYS A 451 -17.12 0.80 2.91
CA LYS A 451 -17.97 1.79 3.59
C LYS A 451 -19.09 1.10 4.38
N GLU A 452 -19.78 0.16 3.74
CA GLU A 452 -20.86 -0.60 4.38
C GLU A 452 -20.36 -1.45 5.55
N ALA A 453 -19.18 -2.09 5.42
CA ALA A 453 -18.57 -2.86 6.50
C ALA A 453 -18.19 -1.98 7.70
N LEU A 454 -17.71 -0.75 7.45
CA LEU A 454 -17.44 0.22 8.51
C LEU A 454 -18.73 0.69 9.18
N GLU A 455 -19.77 1.03 8.42
CA GLU A 455 -21.09 1.41 8.96
C GLU A 455 -21.72 0.26 9.77
N ARG A 456 -21.57 -0.99 9.31
CA ARG A 456 -22.00 -2.18 10.04
C ARG A 456 -21.24 -2.34 11.35
N LEU A 457 -19.92 -2.15 11.36
CA LEU A 457 -19.10 -2.22 12.56
C LEU A 457 -19.48 -1.11 13.55
N GLN A 458 -19.70 0.10 13.07
CA GLN A 458 -20.14 1.22 13.89
C GLN A 458 -21.50 0.92 14.54
N ARG A 459 -22.48 0.42 13.78
CA ARG A 459 -23.79 0.01 14.31
C ARG A 459 -23.69 -1.06 15.39
N LYS A 460 -22.80 -2.05 15.21
CA LYS A 460 -22.53 -3.06 16.25
C LYS A 460 -22.00 -2.43 17.54
N GLN A 461 -21.00 -1.56 17.43
CA GLN A 461 -20.41 -0.88 18.59
C GLN A 461 -21.43 0.05 19.28
N GLU A 462 -22.28 0.73 18.52
CA GLU A 462 -23.35 1.57 19.07
C GLU A 462 -24.35 0.73 19.86
N TYR A 463 -24.78 -0.41 19.33
CA TYR A 463 -25.67 -1.33 20.03
C TYR A 463 -25.01 -1.97 21.27
N GLU A 464 -23.73 -2.35 21.20
CA GLU A 464 -22.97 -2.81 22.38
C GLU A 464 -22.88 -1.73 23.47
N LYS A 465 -22.67 -0.46 23.08
CA LYS A 465 -22.70 0.68 24.00
C LYS A 465 -24.08 0.90 24.59
N GLU A 466 -25.14 0.72 23.81
CA GLU A 466 -26.53 0.83 24.28
C GLU A 466 -26.85 -0.25 25.32
N ILE A 467 -26.49 -1.51 25.07
CA ILE A 467 -26.61 -2.59 26.06
C ILE A 467 -25.83 -2.25 27.34
N LEU A 468 -24.60 -1.74 27.20
CA LEU A 468 -23.79 -1.37 28.37
C LEU A 468 -24.44 -0.24 29.17
N ARG A 469 -24.99 0.77 28.49
CA ARG A 469 -25.74 1.87 29.13
C ARG A 469 -26.97 1.34 29.87
N GLN A 470 -27.77 0.48 29.24
CA GLN A 470 -28.93 -0.16 29.88
C GLN A 470 -28.52 -0.93 31.14
N LYS A 471 -27.43 -1.71 31.09
CA LYS A 471 -26.90 -2.42 32.26
C LYS A 471 -26.41 -1.48 33.37
N ILE A 472 -25.84 -0.33 33.02
CA ILE A 472 -25.43 0.69 33.99
C ILE A 472 -26.68 1.33 34.62
N GLU A 473 -27.67 1.70 33.82
CA GLU A 473 -28.93 2.29 34.29
C GLU A 473 -29.69 1.33 35.22
N GLU A 474 -29.76 0.04 34.88
CA GLU A 474 -30.33 -0.99 35.76
C GLU A 474 -29.59 -1.09 37.10
N LYS A 475 -28.25 -1.08 37.09
CA LYS A 475 -27.45 -1.08 38.32
C LYS A 475 -27.64 0.18 39.14
N MET A 476 -27.77 1.34 38.48
CA MET A 476 -28.05 2.62 39.15
C MET A 476 -29.43 2.57 39.80
N ARG A 477 -30.47 2.12 39.09
CA ARG A 477 -31.83 1.93 39.67
C ARG A 477 -31.83 0.97 40.85
N ARG A 478 -31.11 -0.15 40.77
CA ARG A 478 -30.94 -1.09 41.90
C ARG A 478 -30.26 -0.41 43.09
N THR A 479 -29.22 0.39 42.85
CA THR A 479 -28.50 1.12 43.89
C THR A 479 -29.36 2.21 44.52
N GLU A 480 -30.14 2.95 43.73
CA GLU A 480 -31.11 3.94 44.20
C GLU A 480 -32.20 3.28 45.06
N ASN A 481 -32.74 2.14 44.62
CA ASN A 481 -33.71 1.36 45.39
C ASN A 481 -33.12 0.89 46.73
N LEU A 482 -31.89 0.38 46.73
CA LEU A 482 -31.19 -0.01 47.96
C LEU A 482 -30.92 1.19 48.88
N GLN A 483 -30.57 2.35 48.31
CA GLN A 483 -30.36 3.58 49.07
C GLN A 483 -31.67 4.08 49.69
N LEU A 484 -32.79 3.97 48.97
CA LEU A 484 -34.13 4.30 49.46
C LEU A 484 -34.57 3.34 50.57
N GLN A 485 -34.29 2.03 50.44
CA GLN A 485 -34.55 1.06 51.51
C GLN A 485 -33.69 1.38 52.76
N LYS A 486 -32.41 1.71 52.56
CA LYS A 486 -31.52 2.11 53.66
C LYS A 486 -31.99 3.39 54.36
N SER A 487 -32.46 4.40 53.61
CA SER A 487 -32.99 5.63 54.21
C SER A 487 -34.25 5.36 55.02
N ARG A 488 -35.17 4.51 54.53
CA ARG A 488 -36.36 4.08 55.29
C ARG A 488 -35.98 3.41 56.62
N VAL A 489 -34.99 2.51 56.61
CA VAL A 489 -34.51 1.86 57.83
C VAL A 489 -33.88 2.87 58.81
N LEU A 490 -33.15 3.86 58.31
CA LEU A 490 -32.58 4.91 59.14
C LEU A 490 -33.66 5.82 59.76
N GLU A 491 -34.69 6.19 58.98
CA GLU A 491 -35.85 6.94 59.48
C GLU A 491 -36.58 6.15 60.57
N GLN A 492 -36.82 4.84 60.37
CA GLN A 492 -37.39 3.97 61.40
C GLN A 492 -36.53 3.92 62.67
N ARG A 493 -35.20 3.84 62.55
CA ARG A 493 -34.28 3.89 63.70
C ARG A 493 -34.33 5.23 64.43
N LEU A 494 -34.37 6.34 63.70
CA LEU A 494 -34.49 7.67 64.30
C LEU A 494 -35.81 7.81 65.06
N TYR A 495 -36.91 7.33 64.48
CA TYR A 495 -38.22 7.30 65.13
C TYR A 495 -38.20 6.43 66.41
N MET A 496 -37.64 5.23 66.34
CA MET A 496 -37.49 4.36 67.53
C MET A 496 -36.59 4.98 68.60
N ASN A 497 -35.52 5.67 68.20
CA ASN A 497 -34.66 6.40 69.14
C ASN A 497 -35.39 7.57 69.79
N GLN A 498 -36.27 8.28 69.06
CA GLN A 498 -37.11 9.33 69.64
C GLN A 498 -38.07 8.75 70.69
N ILE A 499 -38.73 7.62 70.39
CA ILE A 499 -39.59 6.91 71.36
C ILE A 499 -38.78 6.47 72.58
N ALA A 500 -37.61 5.86 72.38
CA ALA A 500 -36.75 5.41 73.48
C ALA A 500 -36.25 6.58 74.34
N ASN A 501 -35.96 7.73 73.73
CA ASN A 501 -35.59 8.94 74.46
C ASN A 501 -36.76 9.49 75.28
N LEU A 502 -37.98 9.51 74.73
CA LEU A 502 -39.19 9.90 75.47
C LEU A 502 -39.42 8.98 76.68
N GLN A 503 -39.33 7.67 76.50
CA GLN A 503 -39.41 6.69 77.61
C GLN A 503 -38.31 6.91 78.64
N LYS A 504 -37.09 7.23 78.20
CA LYS A 504 -35.96 7.54 79.09
C LYS A 504 -36.19 8.83 79.88
N GLU A 505 -36.78 9.86 79.26
CA GLU A 505 -37.17 11.09 79.95
C GLU A 505 -38.31 10.85 80.94
N GLU A 506 -39.32 10.05 80.59
CA GLU A 506 -40.37 9.63 81.51
C GLU A 506 -39.79 8.89 82.72
N LEU A 507 -38.91 7.92 82.50
CA LEU A 507 -38.20 7.23 83.58
C LEU A 507 -37.34 8.18 84.41
N LYS A 508 -36.63 9.11 83.77
CA LYS A 508 -35.83 10.11 84.48
C LYS A 508 -36.71 11.01 85.35
N ASN A 509 -37.87 11.42 84.85
CA ASN A 509 -38.86 12.20 85.60
C ASN A 509 -39.42 11.39 86.77
N GLN A 510 -39.73 10.10 86.58
CA GLN A 510 -40.11 9.19 87.66
C GLN A 510 -39.01 9.07 88.71
N PHE A 511 -37.75 8.94 88.29
CA PHE A 511 -36.59 8.91 89.19
C PHE A 511 -36.37 10.24 89.91
N GLU A 512 -36.60 11.39 89.27
CA GLU A 512 -36.54 12.70 89.92
C GLU A 512 -37.66 12.86 90.95
N LEU A 513 -38.88 12.39 90.66
CA LEU A 513 -39.99 12.36 91.62
C LEU A 513 -39.68 11.46 92.82
N ILE A 514 -39.05 10.30 92.61
CA ILE A 514 -38.54 9.42 93.67
C ILE A 514 -37.45 10.13 94.48
N LYS A 515 -36.48 10.76 93.81
CA LYS A 515 -35.36 11.47 94.47
C LYS A 515 -35.82 12.69 95.27
N GLN A 516 -36.91 13.34 94.87
CA GLN A 516 -37.55 14.44 95.61
C GLN A 516 -38.42 13.97 96.78
N GLY A 517 -38.51 12.65 97.04
CA GLY A 517 -39.17 12.10 98.23
C GLY A 517 -40.69 12.25 98.25
N LYS A 518 -41.34 12.41 97.08
CA LYS A 518 -42.80 12.66 96.96
C LYS A 518 -43.62 11.47 96.48
N ILE A 519 -43.14 10.24 96.63
CA ILE A 519 -43.94 9.04 96.33
C ILE A 519 -43.77 8.02 97.45
N ASP A 520 -44.88 7.76 98.14
CA ASP A 520 -45.07 6.60 99.02
C ASP A 520 -45.01 5.32 98.19
N LEU A 521 -44.13 4.43 98.64
CA LEU A 521 -43.90 3.11 98.07
C LEU A 521 -45.07 2.18 98.45
N LEU A 522 -46.19 2.22 97.71
CA LEU A 522 -47.32 1.32 97.97
C LEU A 522 -48.01 0.82 96.69
N GLN A 523 -47.76 -0.46 96.41
CA GLN A 523 -48.68 -1.49 95.89
C GLN A 523 -49.56 -1.17 94.67
N SER A 524 -49.22 -1.79 93.54
CA SER A 524 -50.16 -2.58 92.71
C SER A 524 -49.29 -3.40 91.74
N SER A 525 -49.15 -4.72 91.85
CA SER A 525 -50.11 -5.82 91.80
C SER A 525 -49.65 -6.74 90.66
N LEU A 526 -49.11 -7.89 91.07
CA LEU A 526 -48.99 -9.10 90.25
C LEU A 526 -50.36 -9.50 89.70
N GLN A 527 -50.44 -9.97 88.43
CA GLN A 527 -50.89 -11.32 88.03
C GLN A 527 -51.18 -11.45 86.52
N ASN A 528 -50.59 -12.52 85.93
CA ASN A 528 -51.02 -13.36 84.80
C ASN A 528 -51.01 -12.74 83.37
N ASP A 529 -50.54 -13.38 82.29
CA ASP A 529 -50.57 -14.80 81.94
C ASP A 529 -49.46 -15.24 80.94
N SER A 530 -49.14 -16.53 81.05
CA SER A 530 -48.34 -17.43 80.21
C SER A 530 -48.43 -17.29 78.68
N GLN A 531 -47.32 -17.42 77.93
CA GLN A 531 -46.99 -18.59 77.10
C GLN A 531 -45.87 -18.35 76.04
N GLN A 532 -45.01 -19.36 75.93
CA GLN A 532 -44.26 -19.84 74.75
C GLN A 532 -42.92 -19.20 74.33
N GLN A 533 -41.87 -20.02 74.57
CA GLN A 533 -40.85 -20.50 73.64
C GLN A 533 -39.90 -19.50 72.95
N GLY A 534 -38.59 -19.80 73.03
CA GLY A 534 -37.65 -19.39 71.98
C GLY A 534 -36.25 -18.98 72.45
N SER A 535 -35.48 -19.96 72.90
CA SER A 535 -34.01 -20.01 72.88
C SER A 535 -33.35 -19.25 71.69
N ARG A 536 -32.33 -18.42 71.96
CA ARG A 536 -30.96 -18.46 71.37
C ARG A 536 -30.19 -17.19 71.77
N GLN A 537 -29.19 -17.36 72.63
CA GLN A 537 -27.76 -17.40 72.27
C GLN A 537 -27.17 -16.03 71.96
N ILE A 538 -26.47 -15.56 72.99
CA ILE A 538 -25.39 -14.58 72.96
C ILE A 538 -24.31 -15.14 72.03
N GLU A 539 -24.07 -14.48 70.90
CA GLU A 539 -22.80 -14.61 70.19
C GLU A 539 -22.15 -13.24 70.07
N ASP A 540 -21.01 -13.16 70.76
CA ASP A 540 -19.97 -12.19 70.55
C ASP A 540 -19.57 -12.12 69.08
N HIS A 541 -19.61 -10.91 68.51
CA HIS A 541 -18.87 -10.64 67.29
C HIS A 541 -17.79 -9.57 67.52
N PRO A 542 -16.56 -9.87 67.05
CA PRO A 542 -15.37 -9.10 67.38
C PRO A 542 -15.25 -7.83 66.56
N ILE A 543 -14.68 -6.83 67.24
CA ILE A 543 -14.01 -5.68 66.67
C ILE A 543 -12.91 -6.20 65.72
N SER A 544 -13.11 -6.04 64.41
CA SER A 544 -12.03 -6.14 63.43
C SER A 544 -12.05 -4.95 62.49
N SER A 545 -11.20 -4.00 62.83
CA SER A 545 -10.57 -3.04 61.94
C SER A 545 -10.23 -3.63 60.58
N GLN A 546 -10.59 -2.95 59.49
CA GLN A 546 -9.62 -2.58 58.45
C GLN A 546 -10.23 -1.65 57.37
N LYS A 547 -9.52 -0.53 57.19
CA LYS A 547 -9.32 0.27 55.96
C LYS A 547 -10.50 1.08 55.41
N LYS A 548 -10.50 2.33 55.86
CA LYS A 548 -10.93 3.52 55.13
C LYS A 548 -10.18 3.63 53.79
N GLY A 549 -10.91 3.63 52.69
CA GLY A 549 -10.49 4.23 51.42
C GLY A 549 -11.38 5.43 51.14
N ARG A 550 -10.89 6.64 51.43
CA ARG A 550 -11.57 7.91 51.11
C ARG A 550 -11.31 8.23 49.63
N PRO A 551 -12.33 8.57 48.83
CA PRO A 551 -12.15 9.20 47.53
C PRO A 551 -11.99 10.72 47.73
N GLN A 552 -10.97 11.31 47.11
CA GLN A 552 -10.86 12.76 46.93
C GLN A 552 -10.43 13.01 45.48
N THR A 553 -11.38 13.47 44.67
CA THR A 553 -11.45 14.85 44.13
C THR A 553 -10.41 15.15 43.05
N ALA A 554 -10.84 15.23 41.79
CA ALA A 554 -10.78 16.47 41.01
C ALA A 554 -11.37 16.29 39.60
N LEU A 555 -12.36 17.14 39.34
CA LEU A 555 -12.92 17.67 38.08
C LEU A 555 -11.88 17.91 36.94
N PRO A 556 -12.28 18.00 35.65
CA PRO A 556 -13.20 19.06 35.23
C PRO A 556 -14.32 18.72 34.25
N ASN A 557 -15.37 19.52 34.44
CA ASN A 557 -16.43 19.85 33.51
C ASN A 557 -15.90 20.17 32.11
N LYS A 558 -16.50 19.57 31.08
CA LYS A 558 -16.68 20.22 29.77
C LYS A 558 -18.17 20.31 29.49
N LYS A 559 -18.75 21.47 29.85
CA LYS A 559 -19.87 22.05 29.12
C LYS A 559 -19.28 23.11 28.18
N THR A 560 -19.21 22.80 26.90
CA THR A 560 -19.41 23.79 25.85
C THR A 560 -20.42 23.21 24.88
N GLU A 561 -21.65 23.59 25.15
CA GLU A 561 -22.76 23.62 24.22
C GLU A 561 -22.36 24.50 23.04
N ILE A 562 -22.22 23.90 21.85
CA ILE A 562 -22.28 24.61 20.58
C ILE A 562 -23.27 23.85 19.71
N GLN A 563 -24.51 24.32 19.70
CA GLN A 563 -25.42 24.10 18.58
C GLN A 563 -24.85 24.86 17.37
N ARG A 564 -24.60 24.17 16.25
CA ARG A 564 -24.68 24.75 14.90
C ARG A 564 -25.05 23.70 13.84
N PRO A 565 -25.69 24.13 12.74
CA PRO A 565 -26.64 23.32 11.99
C PRO A 565 -25.97 22.41 10.94
N LYS A 566 -26.60 21.27 10.69
CA LYS A 566 -26.43 20.48 9.48
C LYS A 566 -27.41 20.99 8.44
N SER A 567 -26.91 21.51 7.31
CA SER A 567 -27.38 21.12 5.96
C SER A 567 -26.85 22.07 4.88
N ALA A 568 -26.41 21.46 3.76
CA ALA A 568 -26.29 22.06 2.42
C ALA A 568 -24.97 22.73 2.00
N ILE A 569 -23.86 21.97 1.97
CA ILE A 569 -22.75 22.27 1.05
C ILE A 569 -22.18 20.96 0.51
N ASN A 570 -22.66 20.52 -0.65
CA ASN A 570 -21.93 19.60 -1.56
C ASN A 570 -22.55 19.68 -2.96
N LYS A 571 -22.55 20.90 -3.51
CA LYS A 571 -22.87 21.20 -4.92
C LYS A 571 -22.16 22.46 -5.41
N LYS A 572 -20.88 22.64 -5.06
CA LYS A 572 -20.08 23.82 -5.47
C LYS A 572 -18.63 23.54 -5.91
N VAL A 573 -18.18 22.29 -6.01
CA VAL A 573 -16.77 21.99 -6.36
C VAL A 573 -16.47 22.08 -7.87
N GLN A 574 -17.48 22.27 -8.74
CA GLN A 574 -17.26 22.41 -10.20
C GLN A 574 -17.40 23.85 -10.73
N ASN A 575 -17.58 24.85 -9.85
CA ASN A 575 -17.75 26.25 -10.26
C ASN A 575 -16.69 27.21 -9.70
N GLU A 576 -15.75 26.74 -8.86
CA GLU A 576 -14.71 27.59 -8.25
C GLU A 576 -13.41 27.64 -9.05
N GLU A 577 -13.08 26.61 -9.85
CA GLU A 577 -11.93 26.66 -10.76
C GLU A 577 -12.07 27.75 -11.84
N LYS A 578 -13.29 28.25 -12.09
CA LYS A 578 -13.53 29.36 -13.04
C LYS A 578 -13.53 30.75 -12.40
N LYS A 579 -13.44 30.87 -11.07
CA LYS A 579 -13.32 32.17 -10.37
C LYS A 579 -11.87 32.56 -10.07
N VAL A 580 -10.97 31.60 -9.87
CA VAL A 580 -9.54 31.86 -9.62
C VAL A 580 -8.86 32.54 -10.82
N MET A 581 -9.32 32.26 -12.05
CA MET A 581 -8.76 32.86 -13.28
C MET A 581 -9.22 34.30 -13.58
N LYS A 582 -10.01 34.96 -12.72
CA LYS A 582 -10.51 36.34 -12.97
C LYS A 582 -9.98 37.41 -12.02
N ILE A 583 -9.10 37.06 -11.09
CA ILE A 583 -8.51 38.01 -10.12
C ILE A 583 -7.04 38.36 -10.48
N ILE A 584 -6.47 37.70 -11.49
CA ILE A 584 -5.08 37.87 -11.93
C ILE A 584 -4.96 39.02 -12.95
N ASP A 585 -5.29 40.25 -12.55
CA ASP A 585 -4.90 41.44 -13.30
C ASP A 585 -4.19 42.49 -12.41
N ASP A 586 -4.14 42.27 -11.08
CA ASP A 586 -3.45 43.16 -10.13
C ASP A 586 -2.16 42.49 -9.60
N PRO A 587 -0.97 42.89 -10.10
CA PRO A 587 0.31 42.27 -9.74
C PRO A 587 0.66 42.42 -8.26
N GLN A 588 0.05 43.39 -7.55
CA GLN A 588 0.32 43.59 -6.13
C GLN A 588 -0.42 42.55 -5.27
N LYS A 589 -1.65 42.18 -5.63
CA LYS A 589 -2.39 41.09 -4.96
C LYS A 589 -1.74 39.72 -5.18
N GLU A 590 -1.12 39.50 -6.34
CA GLU A 590 -0.38 38.26 -6.62
C GLU A 590 0.87 38.15 -5.72
N TYR A 591 1.62 39.25 -5.56
CA TYR A 591 2.77 39.29 -4.65
C TYR A 591 2.38 39.04 -3.19
N ASP A 592 1.30 39.68 -2.72
CA ASP A 592 0.81 39.52 -1.35
C ASP A 592 0.28 38.09 -1.10
N LEU A 593 -0.33 37.45 -2.10
CA LEU A 593 -0.73 36.05 -2.04
C LEU A 593 0.49 35.11 -1.98
N GLU A 594 1.49 35.35 -2.84
CA GLU A 594 2.73 34.57 -2.84
C GLU A 594 3.47 34.70 -1.50
N PHE A 595 3.51 35.90 -0.92
CA PHE A 595 4.09 36.14 0.39
C PHE A 595 3.33 35.40 1.50
N LEU A 596 1.99 35.40 1.46
CA LEU A 596 1.15 34.66 2.39
C LEU A 596 1.38 33.14 2.28
N GLU A 597 1.45 32.61 1.05
CA GLU A 597 1.76 31.20 0.81
C GLU A 597 3.16 30.82 1.32
N GLN A 598 4.16 31.68 1.13
CA GLN A 598 5.51 31.47 1.68
C GLN A 598 5.50 31.42 3.21
N GLN A 599 4.78 32.35 3.87
CA GLN A 599 4.66 32.38 5.33
C GLN A 599 3.97 31.10 5.86
N GLN A 600 2.92 30.64 5.17
CA GLN A 600 2.22 29.39 5.51
C GLN A 600 3.13 28.17 5.32
N GLN A 601 3.92 28.13 4.25
CA GLN A 601 4.88 27.06 4.03
C GLN A 601 5.94 27.03 5.13
N GLU A 602 6.48 28.18 5.53
CA GLU A 602 7.46 28.25 6.61
C GLU A 602 6.87 27.79 7.96
N GLU A 603 5.65 28.20 8.28
CA GLU A 603 4.94 27.76 9.49
C GLU A 603 4.69 26.25 9.50
N MET A 604 4.30 25.68 8.35
CA MET A 604 4.12 24.24 8.17
C MET A 604 5.44 23.48 8.35
N ILE A 605 6.54 23.99 7.78
CA ILE A 605 7.87 23.41 7.94
C ILE A 605 8.29 23.41 9.40
N ASN A 606 8.14 24.55 10.10
CA ASN A 606 8.48 24.67 11.52
C ASN A 606 7.68 23.70 12.41
N LEU A 607 6.39 23.51 12.12
CA LEU A 607 5.56 22.53 12.83
C LEU A 607 6.06 21.11 12.57
N LEU A 608 6.34 20.75 11.32
CA LEU A 608 6.83 19.41 10.95
C LEU A 608 8.20 19.10 11.55
N GLU A 609 9.12 20.07 11.57
CA GLU A 609 10.44 19.91 12.20
C GLU A 609 10.32 19.69 13.71
N ASN A 610 9.43 20.43 14.38
CA ASN A 610 9.18 20.25 15.80
C ASN A 610 8.57 18.86 16.10
N GLU A 611 7.59 18.41 15.30
CA GLU A 611 7.03 17.06 15.44
C GLU A 611 8.06 15.96 15.17
N GLN A 612 8.94 16.16 14.18
CA GLN A 612 10.02 15.23 13.89
C GLN A 612 11.02 15.16 15.05
N ARG A 613 11.36 16.29 15.68
CA ARG A 613 12.21 16.32 16.86
C ARG A 613 11.57 15.57 18.04
N LEU A 614 10.29 15.81 18.30
CA LEU A 614 9.55 15.11 19.35
C LEU A 614 9.48 13.60 19.08
N GLU A 615 9.30 13.18 17.83
CA GLU A 615 9.31 11.76 17.48
C GLU A 615 10.67 11.12 17.74
N GLN A 616 11.78 11.80 17.43
CA GLN A 616 13.12 11.32 17.77
C GLN A 616 13.33 11.21 19.28
N GLU A 617 12.77 12.13 20.08
CA GLU A 617 12.82 12.06 21.54
C GLU A 617 12.02 10.86 22.06
N ARG A 618 10.84 10.58 21.50
CA ARG A 618 10.04 9.39 21.84
C ARG A 618 10.79 8.10 21.52
N GLU A 619 11.42 8.00 20.35
CA GLU A 619 12.23 6.83 19.97
C GLU A 619 13.40 6.62 20.93
N LYS A 620 14.09 7.70 21.33
CA LYS A 620 15.15 7.64 22.35
C LYS A 620 14.62 7.15 23.69
N GLN A 621 13.45 7.66 24.13
CA GLN A 621 12.83 7.23 25.38
C GLN A 621 12.41 5.75 25.34
N LEU A 622 11.85 5.26 24.22
CA LEU A 622 11.54 3.83 24.04
C LEU A 622 12.77 2.95 24.07
N TYR A 623 13.89 3.42 23.52
CA TYR A 623 15.14 2.69 23.48
C TYR A 623 15.82 2.60 24.86
N GLN A 624 15.67 3.64 25.69
CA GLN A 624 16.26 3.70 27.04
C GLN A 624 15.51 2.84 28.07
N VAL A 625 14.27 2.43 27.80
CA VAL A 625 13.47 1.65 28.75
C VAL A 625 13.71 0.16 28.58
N GLU A 626 14.41 -0.45 29.54
CA GLU A 626 14.71 -1.89 29.55
C GLU A 626 13.49 -2.75 29.89
N ASN A 627 12.54 -2.21 30.67
CA ASN A 627 11.34 -2.94 31.08
C ASN A 627 10.30 -2.98 29.94
N LYS A 628 10.06 -4.17 29.40
CA LYS A 628 9.10 -4.41 28.31
C LYS A 628 7.67 -3.93 28.61
N GLN A 629 7.19 -4.04 29.84
CA GLN A 629 5.84 -3.59 30.18
C GLN A 629 5.72 -2.06 30.13
N GLU A 630 6.74 -1.36 30.63
CA GLU A 630 6.80 0.09 30.57
C GLU A 630 7.02 0.59 29.14
N GLN A 631 7.81 -0.12 28.33
CA GLN A 631 7.96 0.15 26.91
C GLN A 631 6.61 0.05 26.15
N ILE A 632 5.79 -0.97 26.43
CA ILE A 632 4.44 -1.10 25.85
C ILE A 632 3.51 0.03 26.31
N ARG A 633 3.64 0.46 27.57
CA ARG A 633 2.87 1.59 28.12
C ARG A 633 3.24 2.89 27.43
N LEU A 634 4.54 3.17 27.27
CA LEU A 634 5.05 4.36 26.59
C LEU A 634 4.67 4.38 25.11
N GLU A 635 4.75 3.24 24.41
CA GLU A 635 4.31 3.15 23.01
C GLU A 635 2.84 3.55 22.86
N LYS A 636 1.96 3.15 23.80
CA LYS A 636 0.55 3.57 23.79
C LYS A 636 0.38 5.07 24.01
N ILE A 637 1.17 5.66 24.89
CA ILE A 637 1.16 7.12 25.14
C ILE A 637 1.63 7.85 23.88
N PHE A 638 2.74 7.42 23.29
CA PHE A 638 3.28 7.98 22.05
C PHE A 638 2.35 7.82 20.86
N GLN A 639 1.56 6.74 20.80
CA GLN A 639 0.52 6.62 19.78
C GLN A 639 -0.59 7.67 19.91
N ILE A 640 -0.97 8.03 21.14
CA ILE A 640 -1.92 9.12 21.40
C ILE A 640 -1.30 10.46 20.97
N GLU A 641 -0.05 10.71 21.33
CA GLU A 641 0.65 11.94 20.96
C GLU A 641 0.86 12.06 19.44
N ARG A 642 1.21 10.97 18.72
CA ARG A 642 1.25 10.95 17.24
C ARG A 642 -0.10 11.28 16.62
N THR A 643 -1.19 10.88 17.28
CA THR A 643 -2.54 11.22 16.82
C THR A 643 -2.83 12.71 17.03
N GLN A 644 -2.41 13.27 18.16
CA GLN A 644 -2.50 14.71 18.43
C GLN A 644 -1.62 15.54 17.49
N ALA A 645 -0.41 15.09 17.16
CA ALA A 645 0.47 15.69 16.17
C ALA A 645 -0.20 15.78 14.79
N LYS A 646 -0.81 14.67 14.34
CA LYS A 646 -1.59 14.66 13.09
C LYS A 646 -2.74 15.65 13.13
N GLN A 647 -3.42 15.78 14.27
CA GLN A 647 -4.52 16.72 14.42
C GLN A 647 -4.01 18.17 14.32
N ARG A 648 -2.91 18.53 14.98
CA ARG A 648 -2.28 19.86 14.88
C ARG A 648 -1.89 20.22 13.44
N ILE A 649 -1.33 19.28 12.68
CA ILE A 649 -0.99 19.48 11.26
C ILE A 649 -2.25 19.75 10.43
N LEU A 650 -3.33 19.00 10.67
CA LEU A 650 -4.59 19.19 9.95
C LEU A 650 -5.26 20.54 10.30
N GLU A 651 -5.25 20.92 11.57
CA GLU A 651 -5.77 22.20 12.05
C GLU A 651 -5.01 23.36 11.38
N LEU A 652 -3.67 23.30 11.35
CA LEU A 652 -2.86 24.32 10.68
C LEU A 652 -3.14 24.39 9.17
N GLN A 653 -3.28 23.25 8.50
CA GLN A 653 -3.67 23.23 7.08
C GLN A 653 -5.06 23.82 6.82
N GLU A 654 -6.00 23.64 7.74
CA GLU A 654 -7.32 24.26 7.65
C GLU A 654 -7.26 25.77 7.86
N GLU A 655 -6.43 26.24 8.80
CA GLU A 655 -6.17 27.66 9.01
C GLU A 655 -5.53 28.31 7.78
N HIS A 656 -4.51 27.68 7.19
CA HIS A 656 -3.87 28.14 5.95
C HIS A 656 -4.86 28.26 4.79
N ARG A 657 -5.73 27.24 4.62
CA ARG A 657 -6.80 27.30 3.60
C ARG A 657 -7.78 28.45 3.84
N LYS A 658 -8.22 28.66 5.09
CA LYS A 658 -9.12 29.76 5.43
C LYS A 658 -8.48 31.12 5.16
N GLN A 659 -7.21 31.29 5.50
CA GLN A 659 -6.48 32.53 5.23
C GLN A 659 -6.38 32.82 3.72
N ILE A 660 -6.12 31.80 2.89
CA ILE A 660 -6.13 31.96 1.43
C ILE A 660 -7.54 32.29 0.93
N GLU A 661 -8.58 31.60 1.41
CA GLU A 661 -9.97 31.88 1.03
C GLU A 661 -10.41 33.30 1.43
N GLU A 662 -10.03 33.77 2.62
CA GLU A 662 -10.27 35.13 3.10
C GLU A 662 -9.50 36.16 2.27
N PHE A 663 -8.23 35.89 1.96
CA PHE A 663 -7.42 36.74 1.09
C PHE A 663 -8.03 36.87 -0.31
N MET A 664 -8.47 35.75 -0.90
CA MET A 664 -9.10 35.72 -2.24
C MET A 664 -10.52 36.30 -2.26
N SER A 665 -11.17 36.42 -1.10
CA SER A 665 -12.51 37.01 -0.97
C SER A 665 -12.48 38.54 -0.82
N ASN A 666 -11.32 39.10 -0.48
CA ASN A 666 -11.06 40.55 -0.33
C ASN A 666 -10.39 41.15 -1.58
#